data_AF-A0A954YP54-F1
#
_entry.id   AF-A0A954YP54-F1
#
_cell.length_a   1.000
_cell.length_b   1.000
_cell.length_c   1.000
_cell.angle_alpha   90.00
_cell.angle_beta   90.00
_cell.angle_gamma   90.00
#
_symmetry.space_group_name_H-M   'P 1'
#
loop_
_entity.id
_entity.type
_entity.pdbx_description
1 polymer ?
#
loop_
_entity_poly.entity_id
_entity_poly.type
_entity_poly.pdbx_seq_one_letter_code
_entity_poly.pdbx_strand_id
1 'polypeptide(L)'
;EFSHFQPKNYWDARARGTGGSQTDPYCSCGEENLLGYPGDPYAAECILIHEFAHNMHLRGMVRVDPTFDTRLQAVYDRAMAAGLWKGKYASVNHHEYFAEGVQSWFDDNRENDHDHNHVNTRAELIEYDPGLAKMCEEVFGETELKYTKPATRLRDHLVGYDPSQTPEFVWPKHLQVEIEKIRATARARDKAANAKRPNVLFIAVDDLNDWIGCLGGHPQATTPNIDRLAASGMLFTNAYCAGASCNPSRTAVMTGLAPHHSGLYTNTQKMRDVLPETELMPKYFSRHGYWSGGAGKILHYIVDGDSWDEYFPSRQSENPFPRTFYPKQRPVNLPREPWMYMETDWGALEVTDEEFGGDWLVSKWVGEQLARKHEQPFFLACGIYRPHEPWFVPKKYFDGFPVEEIQMPLGLNEDDLDDIPPLGQALGTNRYLAHIQKHGQWRRGIQGYLASIAFADAMVGRVLDALEQGPNADDTIVVLWSDHGWHLGEKEHWQKFTGWRVCARVPLIVRVPPGVPGLAEGAKAATRCNRPVSLVDLFRTLTELAGLPPKEKIDGHSLAPLLSDPQAAWPHASLTHLDRPGNYAISTERWRYIHYFRGGEELYDIESDPHEWTNLAGKPAHAAKLAEMRVLTPDEMKPLPASP
;
A
#
# COMPACT_ATOMS: atom_id res chain seq x y z
N GLU A 1 10.14 21.32 46.67
CA GLU A 1 8.87 20.55 46.58
C GLU A 1 9.15 19.05 46.40
N PHE A 2 10.08 18.66 45.53
CA PHE A 2 10.36 17.24 45.21
C PHE A 2 11.56 16.60 45.94
N SER A 3 12.05 17.18 47.04
CA SER A 3 13.33 16.75 47.67
C SER A 3 13.31 15.34 48.26
N HIS A 4 12.13 14.74 48.42
CA HIS A 4 11.94 13.39 48.93
C HIS A 4 11.96 12.33 47.82
N PHE A 5 11.86 12.74 46.55
CA PHE A 5 11.89 11.80 45.43
C PHE A 5 13.30 11.32 45.12
N GLN A 6 13.40 10.02 44.87
CA GLN A 6 14.65 9.33 44.56
C GLN A 6 14.45 8.40 43.37
N PRO A 7 15.47 8.24 42.49
CA PRO A 7 16.75 8.95 42.50
C PRO A 7 16.62 10.43 42.10
N LYS A 8 17.34 11.34 42.78
CA LYS A 8 17.22 12.79 42.55
C LYS A 8 17.30 13.20 41.08
N ASN A 9 18.34 12.79 40.35
CA ASN A 9 18.54 13.23 38.96
C ASN A 9 17.44 12.74 38.00
N TYR A 10 16.81 11.60 38.31
CA TYR A 10 15.67 11.11 37.51
C TYR A 10 14.47 12.03 37.67
N TRP A 11 14.15 12.39 38.91
CA TRP A 11 13.04 13.29 39.19
C TRP A 11 13.34 14.74 38.79
N ASP A 12 14.59 15.20 38.87
CA ASP A 12 14.99 16.50 38.31
C ASP A 12 14.81 16.53 36.77
N ALA A 13 15.05 15.41 36.08
CA ALA A 13 14.80 15.29 34.64
C ALA A 13 13.29 15.23 34.31
N ARG A 14 12.47 14.63 35.19
CA ARG A 14 11.01 14.53 35.03
C ARG A 14 10.25 15.78 35.49
N ALA A 15 10.80 16.59 36.40
CA ALA A 15 10.11 17.73 37.04
C ALA A 15 9.52 18.77 36.06
N ARG A 16 9.93 18.73 34.79
CA ARG A 16 9.44 19.59 33.70
C ARG A 16 8.06 19.18 33.15
N GLY A 17 7.60 17.99 33.50
CA GLY A 17 6.28 17.45 33.22
C GLY A 17 6.03 16.39 34.28
N THR A 18 5.36 16.76 35.36
CA THR A 18 5.05 15.81 36.44
C THR A 18 3.66 16.06 37.00
N GLY A 19 2.81 15.07 36.78
CA GLY A 19 1.42 15.03 37.20
C GLY A 19 1.27 14.55 38.63
N GLY A 20 0.09 14.84 39.17
CA GLY A 20 -0.26 14.46 40.52
C GLY A 20 -0.57 12.98 40.62
N SER A 21 -0.54 12.47 41.85
CA SER A 21 -0.97 11.13 42.20
C SER A 21 -2.22 11.21 43.08
N GLN A 22 -2.73 10.05 43.52
CA GLN A 22 -3.80 10.02 44.52
C GLN A 22 -3.40 10.74 45.82
N THR A 23 -2.12 10.70 46.19
CA THR A 23 -1.58 11.31 47.41
C THR A 23 -0.97 12.69 47.17
N ASP A 24 -0.42 12.93 45.99
CA ASP A 24 0.39 14.10 45.71
C ASP A 24 -0.34 15.10 44.80
N PRO A 25 -0.62 16.33 45.26
CA PRO A 25 -1.49 17.28 44.55
C PRO A 25 -0.76 18.19 43.54
N TYR A 26 0.50 17.91 43.22
CA TYR A 26 1.28 18.81 42.38
C TYR A 26 1.00 18.55 40.89
N CYS A 27 1.26 19.58 40.08
CA CYS A 27 1.29 19.52 38.62
C CYS A 27 2.36 20.49 38.19
N SER A 28 3.37 20.04 37.45
CA SER A 28 4.44 20.90 36.97
C SER A 28 4.55 20.86 35.45
N CYS A 29 4.89 22.00 34.88
CA CYS A 29 5.29 22.15 33.49
C CYS A 29 6.52 23.06 33.40
N GLY A 30 7.41 22.81 32.45
CA GLY A 30 8.53 23.67 32.14
C GLY A 30 8.07 25.02 31.57
N GLU A 31 8.75 26.10 31.94
CA GLU A 31 8.50 27.43 31.37
C GLU A 31 8.72 27.43 29.85
N GLU A 32 9.73 26.72 29.38
CA GLU A 32 10.01 26.53 27.96
C GLU A 32 8.87 25.88 27.20
N ASN A 33 8.10 24.98 27.81
CA ASN A 33 6.96 24.36 27.14
C ASN A 33 5.75 25.30 27.13
N LEU A 34 5.49 25.96 28.25
CA LEU A 34 4.37 26.88 28.40
C LEU A 34 4.51 28.09 27.47
N LEU A 35 5.73 28.56 27.24
CA LEU A 35 6.04 29.75 26.44
C LEU A 35 6.58 29.42 25.04
N GLY A 36 7.01 28.18 24.78
CA GLY A 36 7.48 27.71 23.49
C GLY A 36 8.91 28.13 23.16
N TYR A 37 9.85 27.92 24.10
CA TYR A 37 11.25 28.26 23.88
C TYR A 37 11.92 27.27 22.91
N PRO A 38 12.89 27.72 22.10
CA PRO A 38 13.78 26.82 21.37
C PRO A 38 14.43 25.80 22.30
N GLY A 39 14.54 24.55 21.85
CA GLY A 39 15.16 23.47 22.65
C GLY A 39 14.21 22.75 23.62
N ASP A 40 12.94 23.18 23.75
CA ASP A 40 11.93 22.52 24.59
C ASP A 40 11.85 20.99 24.31
N PRO A 41 12.02 20.13 25.33
CA PRO A 41 11.89 18.68 25.17
C PRO A 41 10.49 18.22 24.74
N TYR A 42 9.46 19.02 25.02
CA TYR A 42 8.05 18.76 24.73
C TYR A 42 7.53 19.72 23.65
N ALA A 43 8.38 20.20 22.74
CA ALA A 43 8.03 21.25 21.77
C ALA A 43 6.78 20.95 20.93
N ALA A 44 6.48 19.68 20.68
CA ALA A 44 5.34 19.23 19.88
C ALA A 44 3.99 19.21 20.63
N GLU A 45 3.97 19.38 21.95
CA GLU A 45 2.78 19.19 22.80
C GLU A 45 2.76 20.20 23.96
N CYS A 46 1.66 20.32 24.69
CA CYS A 46 1.59 21.01 25.97
C CYS A 46 1.57 19.98 27.09
N ILE A 47 2.74 19.71 27.66
CA ILE A 47 2.89 18.70 28.72
C ILE A 47 2.00 19.02 29.93
N LEU A 48 1.66 20.28 30.15
CA LEU A 48 0.73 20.66 31.21
C LEU A 48 -0.66 20.02 31.04
N ILE A 49 -1.17 19.86 29.81
CA ILE A 49 -2.47 19.24 29.56
C ILE A 49 -2.43 17.76 30.00
N HIS A 50 -1.36 17.05 29.63
CA HIS A 50 -1.11 15.67 30.06
C HIS A 50 -1.07 15.56 31.60
N GLU A 51 -0.22 16.36 32.24
CA GLU A 51 0.04 16.22 33.67
C GLU A 51 -1.14 16.71 34.53
N PHE A 52 -1.93 17.64 33.99
CA PHE A 52 -3.18 18.05 34.61
C PHE A 52 -4.27 16.98 34.47
N ALA A 53 -4.29 16.22 33.37
CA ALA A 53 -5.21 15.09 33.21
C ALA A 53 -5.02 14.03 34.30
N HIS A 54 -3.78 13.76 34.73
CA HIS A 54 -3.50 12.90 35.89
C HIS A 54 -4.19 13.40 37.17
N ASN A 55 -4.12 14.70 37.44
CA ASN A 55 -4.81 15.30 38.59
C ASN A 55 -6.33 15.23 38.44
N MET A 56 -6.86 15.50 37.25
CA MET A 56 -8.29 15.38 36.97
C MET A 56 -8.77 13.95 37.20
N HIS A 57 -8.03 12.96 36.73
CA HIS A 57 -8.37 11.56 36.93
C HIS A 57 -8.24 11.15 38.41
N LEU A 58 -7.02 11.15 38.94
CA LEU A 58 -6.64 10.51 40.21
C LEU A 58 -7.10 11.28 41.45
N ARG A 59 -7.60 12.50 41.28
CA ARG A 59 -8.10 13.32 42.39
C ARG A 59 -9.49 13.89 42.15
N GLY A 60 -9.80 14.27 40.90
CA GLY A 60 -11.13 14.76 40.53
C GLY A 60 -12.12 13.61 40.35
N MET A 61 -11.98 12.88 39.26
CA MET A 61 -12.94 11.87 38.81
C MET A 61 -13.13 10.75 39.81
N VAL A 62 -12.07 10.21 40.41
CA VAL A 62 -12.22 9.16 41.43
C VAL A 62 -13.01 9.59 42.68
N ARG A 63 -13.17 10.90 42.91
CA ARG A 63 -14.00 11.45 44.00
C ARG A 63 -15.41 11.80 43.54
N VAL A 64 -15.56 12.28 42.31
CA VAL A 64 -16.85 12.67 41.72
C VAL A 64 -17.65 11.43 41.29
N ASP A 65 -16.99 10.51 40.61
CA ASP A 65 -17.50 9.19 40.23
C ASP A 65 -16.46 8.11 40.60
N PRO A 66 -16.65 7.41 41.74
CA PRO A 66 -15.77 6.34 42.17
C PRO A 66 -15.66 5.16 41.19
N THR A 67 -16.56 5.05 40.19
CA THR A 67 -16.52 3.98 39.19
C THR A 67 -15.64 4.30 37.98
N PHE A 68 -15.26 5.57 37.80
CA PHE A 68 -14.56 6.06 36.61
C PHE A 68 -13.26 5.29 36.34
N ASP A 69 -12.41 5.13 37.35
CA ASP A 69 -11.10 4.46 37.22
C ASP A 69 -11.25 2.98 36.81
N THR A 70 -12.22 2.26 37.39
CA THR A 70 -12.51 0.87 37.00
C THR A 70 -13.03 0.78 35.56
N ARG A 71 -13.87 1.72 35.14
CA ARG A 71 -14.36 1.76 33.75
C ARG A 71 -13.23 2.10 32.78
N LEU A 72 -12.36 3.04 33.13
CA LEU A 72 -11.19 3.41 32.37
C LEU A 72 -10.22 2.23 32.22
N GLN A 73 -9.92 1.50 33.29
CA GLN A 73 -9.11 0.28 33.25
C GLN A 73 -9.71 -0.75 32.28
N ALA A 74 -11.03 -0.97 32.32
CA ALA A 74 -11.69 -1.91 31.41
C ALA A 74 -11.66 -1.45 29.94
N VAL A 75 -11.69 -0.14 29.68
CA VAL A 75 -11.49 0.42 28.34
C VAL A 75 -10.06 0.21 27.88
N TYR A 76 -9.07 0.54 28.72
CA TYR A 76 -7.65 0.32 28.48
C TYR A 76 -7.34 -1.15 28.18
N ASP A 77 -7.85 -2.10 28.98
CA ASP A 77 -7.60 -3.52 28.77
C ASP A 77 -8.12 -4.00 27.41
N ARG A 78 -9.29 -3.51 26.97
CA ARG A 78 -9.83 -3.79 25.64
C ARG A 78 -8.96 -3.18 24.54
N ALA A 79 -8.50 -1.94 24.72
CA ALA A 79 -7.62 -1.27 23.77
C ALA A 79 -6.29 -2.03 23.61
N MET A 80 -5.66 -2.44 24.73
CA MET A 80 -4.43 -3.23 24.70
C MET A 80 -4.63 -4.61 24.05
N ALA A 81 -5.76 -5.27 24.34
CA ALA A 81 -6.10 -6.54 23.71
C ALA A 81 -6.32 -6.42 22.19
N ALA A 82 -6.85 -5.28 21.74
CA ALA A 82 -6.98 -4.93 20.33
C ALA A 82 -5.66 -4.44 19.68
N GLY A 83 -4.58 -4.32 20.47
CA GLY A 83 -3.28 -3.85 20.00
C GLY A 83 -3.18 -2.34 19.78
N LEU A 84 -4.17 -1.57 20.26
CA LEU A 84 -4.11 -0.11 20.25
C LEU A 84 -2.98 0.37 21.17
N TRP A 85 -2.32 1.47 20.78
CA TRP A 85 -1.23 2.12 21.52
C TRP A 85 -0.03 1.23 21.84
N LYS A 86 0.06 0.02 21.27
CA LYS A 86 1.09 -0.97 21.62
C LYS A 86 2.49 -0.40 21.43
N GLY A 87 3.29 -0.42 22.50
CA GLY A 87 4.66 0.13 22.50
C GLY A 87 4.75 1.63 22.76
N LYS A 88 3.61 2.34 22.79
CA LYS A 88 3.52 3.79 23.01
C LYS A 88 3.34 4.12 24.49
N TYR A 89 3.50 5.39 24.85
CA TYR A 89 3.45 5.87 26.23
C TYR A 89 2.09 5.58 26.87
N ALA A 90 1.01 5.80 26.11
CA ALA A 90 -0.35 5.40 26.47
C ALA A 90 -0.51 3.91 26.87
N SER A 91 0.36 3.00 26.41
CA SER A 91 0.30 1.58 26.79
C SER A 91 0.91 1.24 28.15
N VAL A 92 1.58 2.19 28.82
CA VAL A 92 2.30 1.93 30.07
C VAL A 92 1.35 1.56 31.21
N ASN A 93 0.23 2.25 31.34
CA ASN A 93 -0.86 1.96 32.27
C ASN A 93 -2.11 2.77 31.87
N HIS A 94 -3.25 2.52 32.52
CA HIS A 94 -4.51 3.20 32.20
C HIS A 94 -4.54 4.68 32.62
N HIS A 95 -3.63 5.15 33.48
CA HIS A 95 -3.50 6.57 33.80
C HIS A 95 -2.85 7.34 32.65
N GLU A 96 -1.71 6.86 32.14
CA GLU A 96 -1.05 7.46 30.97
C GLU A 96 -1.96 7.38 29.75
N TYR A 97 -2.65 6.26 29.57
CA TYR A 97 -3.68 6.09 28.54
C TYR A 97 -4.73 7.20 28.56
N PHE A 98 -5.24 7.55 29.74
CA PHE A 98 -6.19 8.65 29.86
C PHE A 98 -5.55 10.01 29.58
N ALA A 99 -4.38 10.28 30.15
CA ALA A 99 -3.69 11.56 29.98
C ALA A 99 -3.34 11.86 28.51
N GLU A 100 -2.83 10.86 27.79
CA GLU A 100 -2.60 10.90 26.34
C GLU A 100 -3.90 11.14 25.56
N GLY A 101 -4.97 10.44 25.94
CA GLY A 101 -6.31 10.68 25.37
C GLY A 101 -6.79 12.11 25.58
N VAL A 102 -6.54 12.71 26.74
CA VAL A 102 -6.89 14.12 27.01
C VAL A 102 -6.08 15.06 26.12
N GLN A 103 -4.78 14.84 25.93
CA GLN A 103 -3.99 15.65 25.00
C GLN A 103 -4.55 15.59 23.58
N SER A 104 -4.82 14.38 23.07
CA SER A 104 -5.41 14.24 21.73
C SER A 104 -6.80 14.87 21.68
N TRP A 105 -7.61 14.77 22.75
CA TRP A 105 -8.93 15.42 22.82
C TRP A 105 -8.87 16.95 22.69
N PHE A 106 -7.74 17.58 23.04
CA PHE A 106 -7.51 19.02 22.89
C PHE A 106 -6.59 19.38 21.71
N ASP A 107 -6.38 18.46 20.76
CA ASP A 107 -5.50 18.64 19.58
C ASP A 107 -4.06 19.05 19.95
N ASP A 108 -3.52 18.40 20.98
CA ASP A 108 -2.23 18.76 21.59
C ASP A 108 -1.24 17.60 21.75
N ASN A 109 -1.60 16.37 21.35
CA ASN A 109 -0.64 15.27 21.51
C ASN A 109 0.50 15.39 20.48
N ARG A 110 1.60 14.70 20.74
CA ARG A 110 2.74 14.59 19.85
C ARG A 110 2.51 13.50 18.81
N GLU A 111 2.81 13.79 17.54
CA GLU A 111 2.71 12.79 16.47
C GLU A 111 4.00 11.97 16.28
N ASN A 112 3.80 10.68 16.03
CA ASN A 112 4.69 9.80 15.28
C ASN A 112 6.16 9.78 15.74
N ASP A 113 6.39 9.22 16.94
CA ASP A 113 7.73 8.87 17.39
C ASP A 113 7.77 7.54 18.18
N HIS A 114 8.85 7.31 18.91
CA HIS A 114 8.99 6.13 19.76
C HIS A 114 7.96 6.03 20.90
N ASP A 115 7.50 7.16 21.45
CA ASP A 115 6.55 7.23 22.54
C ASP A 115 5.11 7.42 22.03
N HIS A 116 4.91 8.03 20.86
CA HIS A 116 3.59 8.40 20.36
C HIS A 116 3.28 7.76 19.00
N ASN A 117 2.01 7.44 18.74
CA ASN A 117 1.55 7.03 17.40
C ASN A 117 1.05 8.26 16.64
N HIS A 118 0.21 8.05 15.62
CA HIS A 118 -0.37 9.11 14.81
C HIS A 118 -1.47 9.92 15.50
N VAL A 119 -1.97 9.50 16.66
CA VAL A 119 -3.19 10.07 17.25
C VAL A 119 -2.85 11.34 18.02
N ASN A 120 -2.96 12.50 17.40
CA ASN A 120 -2.74 13.78 18.07
C ASN A 120 -3.93 14.71 18.12
N THR A 121 -4.95 14.46 17.31
CA THR A 121 -6.18 15.24 17.30
C THR A 121 -7.34 14.47 17.89
N ARG A 122 -8.41 15.21 18.24
CA ARG A 122 -9.64 14.61 18.72
C ARG A 122 -10.28 13.73 17.65
N ALA A 123 -10.22 14.18 16.40
CA ALA A 123 -10.80 13.45 15.27
C ALA A 123 -10.13 12.07 15.13
N GLU A 124 -8.80 12.03 15.16
CA GLU A 124 -8.05 10.77 15.11
C GLU A 124 -8.28 9.92 16.35
N LEU A 125 -8.42 10.52 17.55
CA LEU A 125 -8.72 9.75 18.76
C LEU A 125 -10.08 9.07 18.65
N ILE A 126 -11.11 9.78 18.15
CA ILE A 126 -12.44 9.23 17.93
C ILE A 126 -12.40 8.06 16.93
N GLU A 127 -11.60 8.18 15.88
CA GLU A 127 -11.45 7.13 14.87
C GLU A 127 -10.64 5.92 15.39
N TYR A 128 -9.49 6.18 16.01
CA TYR A 128 -8.53 5.16 16.42
C TYR A 128 -8.94 4.42 17.68
N ASP A 129 -9.39 5.14 18.70
CA ASP A 129 -9.79 4.60 19.99
C ASP A 129 -11.09 5.25 20.48
N PRO A 130 -12.24 4.91 19.87
CA PRO A 130 -13.54 5.45 20.26
C PRO A 130 -13.91 5.13 21.72
N GLY A 131 -13.26 4.14 22.33
CA GLY A 131 -13.42 3.82 23.75
C GLY A 131 -12.82 4.91 24.63
N LEU A 132 -11.56 5.26 24.38
CA LEU A 132 -10.87 6.37 25.07
C LEU A 132 -11.55 7.71 24.79
N ALA A 133 -11.92 7.96 23.53
CA ALA A 133 -12.61 9.18 23.13
C ALA A 133 -13.87 9.42 23.96
N LYS A 134 -14.67 8.38 24.22
CA LYS A 134 -15.86 8.47 25.09
C LYS A 134 -15.53 8.75 26.55
N MET A 135 -14.40 8.23 27.07
CA MET A 135 -13.95 8.58 28.43
C MET A 135 -13.57 10.05 28.53
N CYS A 136 -12.94 10.62 27.49
CA CYS A 136 -12.64 12.05 27.41
C CYS A 136 -13.93 12.88 27.28
N GLU A 137 -14.84 12.49 26.39
CA GLU A 137 -16.14 13.13 26.20
C GLU A 137 -16.96 13.20 27.50
N GLU A 138 -16.94 12.14 28.31
CA GLU A 138 -17.63 12.13 29.61
C GLU A 138 -17.12 13.22 30.57
N VAL A 139 -15.80 13.49 30.54
CA VAL A 139 -15.15 14.45 31.44
C VAL A 139 -15.22 15.89 30.91
N PHE A 140 -15.08 16.07 29.60
CA PHE A 140 -14.93 17.39 28.97
C PHE A 140 -16.13 17.82 28.13
N GLY A 141 -17.11 16.94 27.93
CA GLY A 141 -18.27 17.15 27.08
C GLY A 141 -17.91 17.38 25.62
N GLU A 142 -18.84 17.99 24.88
CA GLU A 142 -18.70 18.37 23.47
C GLU A 142 -17.87 19.67 23.28
N THR A 143 -16.96 19.98 24.20
CA THR A 143 -16.18 21.22 24.16
C THR A 143 -15.43 21.36 22.82
N GLU A 144 -15.55 22.49 22.13
CA GLU A 144 -14.80 22.75 20.88
C GLU A 144 -13.39 23.33 21.14
N LEU A 145 -12.98 23.41 22.40
CA LEU A 145 -11.66 23.93 22.76
C LEU A 145 -10.55 23.05 22.17
N LYS A 146 -9.56 23.73 21.60
CA LYS A 146 -8.32 23.17 21.07
C LYS A 146 -7.16 23.96 21.62
N TYR A 147 -6.06 23.29 21.91
CA TYR A 147 -4.84 23.96 22.30
C TYR A 147 -4.21 24.65 21.08
N THR A 148 -3.61 25.82 21.33
CA THR A 148 -2.83 26.55 20.35
C THR A 148 -1.59 27.11 21.04
N LYS A 149 -0.42 26.84 20.44
CA LYS A 149 0.88 27.28 20.98
C LYS A 149 0.92 28.81 21.09
N PRO A 150 1.54 29.39 22.14
CA PRO A 150 1.59 30.84 22.35
C PRO A 150 2.01 31.64 21.12
N ALA A 151 2.99 31.16 20.35
CA ALA A 151 3.48 31.80 19.13
C ALA A 151 2.39 31.99 18.04
N THR A 152 1.33 31.19 18.07
CA THR A 152 0.19 31.28 17.14
C THR A 152 -0.95 32.14 17.67
N ARG A 153 -0.88 32.61 18.93
CA ARG A 153 -1.95 33.36 19.60
C ARG A 153 -1.44 34.54 20.44
N LEU A 154 -0.64 35.41 19.84
CA LEU A 154 -0.09 36.64 20.44
C LEU A 154 -1.15 37.75 20.62
N ARG A 155 -2.19 37.44 21.39
CA ARG A 155 -3.32 38.32 21.71
C ARG A 155 -3.69 38.20 23.19
N ASP A 156 -4.55 39.09 23.66
CA ASP A 156 -5.06 39.11 25.04
C ASP A 156 -3.95 39.16 26.10
N HIS A 157 -3.85 38.14 26.95
CA HIS A 157 -2.84 38.04 28.02
C HIS A 157 -1.40 37.85 27.50
N LEU A 158 -1.21 37.64 26.20
CA LEU A 158 0.11 37.50 25.57
C LEU A 158 0.55 38.77 24.81
N VAL A 159 -0.18 39.88 24.94
CA VAL A 159 0.25 41.17 24.36
C VAL A 159 1.62 41.58 24.93
N GLY A 160 2.60 41.79 24.06
CA GLY A 160 3.98 42.15 24.42
C GLY A 160 4.93 40.97 24.58
N TYR A 161 4.45 39.72 24.48
CA TYR A 161 5.31 38.55 24.40
C TYR A 161 5.89 38.39 23.00
N ASP A 162 7.22 38.26 22.89
CA ASP A 162 7.94 38.03 21.63
C ASP A 162 8.65 36.66 21.70
N PRO A 163 8.08 35.61 21.08
CA PRO A 163 8.69 34.29 21.03
C PRO A 163 10.08 34.26 20.36
N SER A 164 10.42 35.27 19.54
CA SER A 164 11.73 35.32 18.89
C SER A 164 12.86 35.77 19.83
N GLN A 165 12.52 36.32 21.01
CA GLN A 165 13.47 36.81 22.01
C GLN A 165 13.62 35.87 23.22
N THR A 166 13.02 34.69 23.18
CA THR A 166 13.11 33.72 24.27
C THR A 166 14.50 33.10 24.37
N PRO A 167 14.96 32.73 25.58
CA PRO A 167 16.19 31.96 25.73
C PRO A 167 16.02 30.56 25.12
N GLU A 168 17.13 29.94 24.69
CA GLU A 168 17.14 28.52 24.32
C GLU A 168 17.21 27.65 25.59
N PHE A 169 16.32 26.67 25.69
CA PHE A 169 16.37 25.68 26.73
C PHE A 169 17.50 24.68 26.48
N VAL A 170 18.37 24.52 27.49
CA VAL A 170 19.46 23.55 27.47
C VAL A 170 19.42 22.74 28.75
N TRP A 171 19.39 21.42 28.62
CA TRP A 171 19.46 20.52 29.76
C TRP A 171 20.77 20.72 30.55
N PRO A 172 20.71 20.79 31.89
CA PRO A 172 21.90 20.75 32.73
C PRO A 172 22.74 19.52 32.41
N LYS A 173 24.06 19.70 32.23
CA LYS A 173 25.00 18.62 31.85
C LYS A 173 24.88 17.37 32.74
N HIS A 174 24.63 17.56 34.03
CA HIS A 174 24.52 16.46 34.99
C HIS A 174 23.26 15.58 34.80
N LEU A 175 22.26 16.05 34.04
CA LEU A 175 21.03 15.30 33.73
C LEU A 175 21.10 14.53 32.41
N GLN A 176 22.10 14.81 31.55
CA GLN A 176 22.19 14.19 30.21
C GLN A 176 22.19 12.66 30.24
N VAL A 177 22.93 12.07 31.20
CA VAL A 177 22.99 10.61 31.38
C VAL A 177 21.60 10.04 31.69
N GLU A 178 20.81 10.73 32.49
CA GLU A 178 19.49 10.25 32.91
C GLU A 178 18.45 10.42 31.81
N ILE A 179 18.51 11.53 31.06
CA ILE A 179 17.69 11.76 29.87
C ILE A 179 17.94 10.68 28.82
N GLU A 180 19.20 10.31 28.59
CA GLU A 180 19.55 9.25 27.65
C GLU A 180 18.97 7.90 28.10
N LYS A 181 18.96 7.60 29.40
CA LYS A 181 18.31 6.38 29.93
C LYS A 181 16.80 6.40 29.76
N ILE A 182 16.14 7.53 30.01
CA ILE A 182 14.68 7.68 29.83
C ILE A 182 14.34 7.40 28.36
N ARG A 183 15.05 8.05 27.43
CA ARG A 183 14.89 7.84 25.98
C ARG A 183 15.19 6.40 25.56
N ALA A 184 16.26 5.81 26.09
CA ALA A 184 16.61 4.41 25.81
C ALA A 184 15.52 3.44 26.28
N THR A 185 14.87 3.72 27.41
CA THR A 185 13.76 2.91 27.95
C THR A 185 12.53 3.00 27.05
N ALA A 186 12.16 4.21 26.61
CA ALA A 186 11.08 4.41 25.65
C ALA A 186 11.34 3.69 24.32
N ARG A 187 12.55 3.82 23.77
CA ARG A 187 12.95 3.11 22.54
C ARG A 187 12.94 1.59 22.73
N ALA A 188 13.37 1.10 23.88
CA ALA A 188 13.34 -0.33 24.18
C ALA A 188 11.91 -0.87 24.28
N ARG A 189 10.97 -0.09 24.84
CA ARG A 189 9.54 -0.44 24.90
C ARG A 189 8.93 -0.53 23.50
N ASP A 190 9.13 0.49 22.66
CA ASP A 190 8.65 0.49 21.27
C ASP A 190 9.27 -0.66 20.48
N LYS A 191 10.58 -0.86 20.59
CA LYS A 191 11.27 -2.00 19.97
C LYS A 191 10.73 -3.34 20.43
N ALA A 192 10.48 -3.55 21.73
CA ALA A 192 9.94 -4.80 22.24
C ALA A 192 8.51 -5.07 21.74
N ALA A 193 7.70 -4.01 21.61
CA ALA A 193 6.35 -4.09 21.06
C ALA A 193 6.34 -4.43 19.56
N ASN A 194 7.34 -3.92 18.82
CA ASN A 194 7.49 -4.09 17.38
C ASN A 194 8.39 -5.27 16.97
N ALA A 195 9.12 -5.90 17.89
CA ALA A 195 10.04 -7.02 17.62
C ALA A 195 9.40 -8.28 17.01
N LYS A 196 8.06 -8.32 16.91
CA LYS A 196 7.30 -9.40 16.26
C LYS A 196 6.57 -8.94 14.99
N ARG A 197 6.68 -7.66 14.61
CA ARG A 197 6.00 -7.14 13.41
C ARG A 197 6.92 -7.33 12.22
N PRO A 198 6.46 -8.00 11.15
CA PRO A 198 7.28 -8.24 9.98
C PRO A 198 7.43 -6.96 9.17
N ASN A 199 8.51 -6.88 8.41
CA ASN A 199 8.66 -5.92 7.33
C ASN A 199 7.84 -6.36 6.12
N VAL A 200 7.54 -5.41 5.22
CA VAL A 200 6.84 -5.68 3.96
C VAL A 200 7.63 -5.05 2.81
N LEU A 201 8.05 -5.88 1.86
CA LEU A 201 8.54 -5.45 0.56
C LEU A 201 7.45 -5.70 -0.49
N PHE A 202 6.95 -4.62 -1.09
CA PHE A 202 5.78 -4.62 -1.96
C PHE A 202 6.15 -4.24 -3.39
N ILE A 203 6.39 -5.22 -4.24
CA ILE A 203 6.91 -5.07 -5.61
C ILE A 203 5.74 -5.06 -6.61
N ALA A 204 5.55 -3.93 -7.29
CA ALA A 204 4.58 -3.76 -8.36
C ALA A 204 5.31 -3.72 -9.71
N VAL A 205 4.86 -4.50 -10.69
CA VAL A 205 5.40 -4.53 -12.06
C VAL A 205 4.31 -4.16 -13.05
N ASP A 206 4.49 -3.05 -13.76
CA ASP A 206 3.47 -2.44 -14.63
C ASP A 206 3.31 -3.21 -15.96
N ASP A 207 2.07 -3.56 -16.31
CA ASP A 207 1.70 -4.21 -17.58
C ASP A 207 2.34 -5.61 -17.81
N LEU A 208 2.75 -6.31 -16.76
CA LEU A 208 3.33 -7.65 -16.84
C LEU A 208 2.23 -8.71 -16.90
N ASN A 209 2.09 -9.35 -18.06
CA ASN A 209 1.17 -10.47 -18.25
C ASN A 209 1.74 -11.80 -17.72
N ASP A 210 1.13 -12.93 -18.07
CA ASP A 210 1.56 -14.25 -17.62
C ASP A 210 2.79 -14.81 -18.36
N TRP A 211 3.49 -14.00 -19.17
CA TRP A 211 4.76 -14.33 -19.83
C TRP A 211 5.94 -14.34 -18.83
N ILE A 212 5.82 -15.16 -17.79
CA ILE A 212 6.85 -15.45 -16.81
C ILE A 212 7.02 -16.97 -16.67
N GLY A 213 8.23 -17.42 -16.36
CA GLY A 213 8.59 -18.84 -16.32
C GLY A 213 7.72 -19.65 -15.35
N CYS A 214 7.48 -19.14 -14.15
CA CYS A 214 6.72 -19.85 -13.12
C CYS A 214 5.23 -20.03 -13.44
N LEU A 215 4.67 -19.24 -14.38
CA LEU A 215 3.31 -19.41 -14.91
C LEU A 215 3.27 -20.21 -16.22
N GLY A 216 4.41 -20.54 -16.80
CA GLY A 216 4.50 -21.28 -18.05
C GLY A 216 3.92 -20.52 -19.24
N GLY A 217 4.06 -19.18 -19.24
CA GLY A 217 3.61 -18.32 -20.34
C GLY A 217 4.48 -18.46 -21.59
N HIS A 218 4.78 -17.35 -22.25
CA HIS A 218 5.54 -17.39 -23.51
C HIS A 218 6.90 -18.10 -23.36
N PRO A 219 7.23 -19.08 -24.23
CA PRO A 219 8.37 -19.99 -24.04
C PRO A 219 9.74 -19.30 -24.11
N GLN A 220 9.80 -18.10 -24.69
CA GLN A 220 11.01 -17.29 -24.75
C GLN A 220 11.14 -16.29 -23.60
N ALA A 221 10.13 -16.11 -22.73
CA ALA A 221 10.28 -15.19 -21.61
C ALA A 221 11.37 -15.67 -20.63
N THR A 222 12.25 -14.76 -20.22
CA THR A 222 13.36 -15.06 -19.29
C THR A 222 13.18 -14.32 -17.98
N THR A 223 12.71 -15.03 -16.94
CA THR A 223 12.41 -14.44 -15.63
C THR A 223 12.99 -15.23 -14.44
N PRO A 224 14.30 -15.52 -14.41
CA PRO A 224 14.90 -16.35 -13.38
C PRO A 224 14.76 -15.78 -11.95
N ASN A 225 14.66 -14.46 -11.77
CA ASN A 225 14.53 -13.85 -10.44
C ASN A 225 13.09 -13.90 -9.91
N ILE A 226 12.11 -13.68 -10.78
CA ILE A 226 10.69 -13.88 -10.44
C ILE A 226 10.43 -15.37 -10.15
N ASP A 227 11.02 -16.27 -10.93
CA ASP A 227 10.91 -17.72 -10.71
C ASP A 227 11.55 -18.14 -9.38
N ARG A 228 12.69 -17.54 -9.03
CA ARG A 228 13.34 -17.72 -7.72
C ARG A 228 12.46 -17.22 -6.58
N LEU A 229 11.78 -16.09 -6.74
CA LEU A 229 10.81 -15.61 -5.74
C LEU A 229 9.66 -16.61 -5.59
N ALA A 230 9.08 -17.09 -6.71
CA ALA A 230 8.03 -18.11 -6.70
C ALA A 230 8.48 -19.40 -6.00
N ALA A 231 9.72 -19.83 -6.20
CA ALA A 231 10.29 -21.01 -5.54
C ALA A 231 10.46 -20.82 -4.02
N SER A 232 10.66 -19.58 -3.55
CA SER A 232 10.79 -19.26 -2.12
C SER A 232 9.46 -18.91 -1.43
N GLY A 233 8.37 -18.72 -2.18
CA GLY A 233 7.06 -18.34 -1.67
C GLY A 233 5.93 -19.22 -2.20
N MET A 234 4.73 -18.64 -2.23
CA MET A 234 3.53 -19.21 -2.85
C MET A 234 3.18 -18.43 -4.11
N LEU A 235 2.97 -19.14 -5.22
CA LEU A 235 2.48 -18.59 -6.47
C LEU A 235 0.96 -18.74 -6.56
N PHE A 236 0.25 -17.62 -6.71
CA PHE A 236 -1.18 -17.62 -7.02
C PHE A 236 -1.37 -17.67 -8.53
N THR A 237 -1.71 -18.85 -9.04
CA THR A 237 -1.82 -19.12 -10.48
C THR A 237 -3.11 -18.61 -11.12
N ASN A 238 -4.06 -18.16 -10.30
CA ASN A 238 -5.39 -17.68 -10.71
C ASN A 238 -5.72 -16.33 -10.05
N ALA A 239 -4.74 -15.42 -10.03
CA ALA A 239 -4.88 -14.06 -9.51
C ALA A 239 -5.31 -13.09 -10.62
N TYR A 240 -6.18 -12.13 -10.29
CA TYR A 240 -6.70 -11.15 -11.25
C TYR A 240 -6.61 -9.71 -10.75
N CYS A 241 -6.39 -8.79 -11.68
CA CYS A 241 -6.49 -7.37 -11.42
C CYS A 241 -7.92 -6.94 -11.09
N ALA A 242 -8.05 -5.91 -10.25
CA ALA A 242 -9.35 -5.34 -9.89
C ALA A 242 -9.95 -4.50 -11.04
N GLY A 243 -9.09 -3.96 -11.91
CA GLY A 243 -9.46 -3.28 -13.14
C GLY A 243 -8.46 -3.54 -14.27
N ALA A 244 -8.93 -3.64 -15.51
CA ALA A 244 -8.07 -3.92 -16.68
C ALA A 244 -7.27 -2.69 -17.17
N SER A 245 -6.90 -1.81 -16.23
CA SER A 245 -6.24 -0.52 -16.48
C SER A 245 -5.47 -0.06 -15.23
N CYS A 246 -4.35 0.65 -15.42
CA CYS A 246 -3.44 1.00 -14.34
C CYS A 246 -4.12 1.70 -13.15
N ASN A 247 -4.82 2.81 -13.40
CA ASN A 247 -5.40 3.66 -12.36
C ASN A 247 -6.44 2.94 -11.50
N PRO A 248 -7.49 2.30 -12.06
CA PRO A 248 -8.45 1.55 -11.25
C PRO A 248 -7.81 0.38 -10.51
N SER A 249 -6.91 -0.37 -11.16
CA SER A 249 -6.27 -1.52 -10.51
C SER A 249 -5.38 -1.10 -9.32
N ARG A 250 -4.46 -0.17 -9.56
CA ARG A 250 -3.52 0.32 -8.52
C ARG A 250 -4.25 1.01 -7.38
N THR A 251 -5.29 1.80 -7.69
CA THR A 251 -6.13 2.43 -6.67
C THR A 251 -6.82 1.37 -5.81
N ALA A 252 -7.38 0.32 -6.42
CA ALA A 252 -8.05 -0.73 -5.67
C ALA A 252 -7.08 -1.47 -4.72
N VAL A 253 -5.87 -1.77 -5.17
CA VAL A 253 -4.82 -2.36 -4.31
C VAL A 253 -4.48 -1.44 -3.15
N MET A 254 -4.24 -0.16 -3.42
CA MET A 254 -3.78 0.80 -2.41
C MET A 254 -4.87 1.21 -1.42
N THR A 255 -6.14 1.08 -1.77
CA THR A 255 -7.28 1.51 -0.92
C THR A 255 -8.02 0.35 -0.26
N GLY A 256 -7.96 -0.84 -0.88
CA GLY A 256 -8.83 -1.97 -0.58
C GLY A 256 -10.24 -1.85 -1.19
N LEU A 257 -10.50 -0.87 -2.05
CA LEU A 257 -11.82 -0.60 -2.65
C LEU A 257 -11.84 -0.97 -4.13
N ALA A 258 -12.71 -1.90 -4.51
CA ALA A 258 -12.92 -2.27 -5.90
C ALA A 258 -13.57 -1.10 -6.69
N PRO A 259 -13.38 -1.04 -8.03
CA PRO A 259 -13.96 -0.01 -8.88
C PRO A 259 -15.47 0.22 -8.71
N HIS A 260 -16.28 -0.82 -8.48
CA HIS A 260 -17.72 -0.66 -8.26
C HIS A 260 -18.07 0.11 -6.98
N HIS A 261 -17.24 0.07 -5.93
CA HIS A 261 -17.43 0.84 -4.71
C HIS A 261 -16.65 2.15 -4.69
N SER A 262 -15.51 2.26 -5.38
CA SER A 262 -14.78 3.52 -5.47
C SER A 262 -15.42 4.48 -6.46
N GLY A 263 -15.96 3.98 -7.57
CA GLY A 263 -16.40 4.79 -8.72
C GLY A 263 -15.25 5.17 -9.67
N LEU A 264 -14.05 4.61 -9.48
CA LEU A 264 -12.88 4.85 -10.32
C LEU A 264 -12.68 3.68 -11.29
N TYR A 265 -12.94 3.93 -12.58
CA TYR A 265 -12.96 2.93 -13.65
C TYR A 265 -11.93 3.18 -14.76
N THR A 266 -11.41 4.40 -14.91
CA THR A 266 -10.53 4.76 -16.04
C THR A 266 -9.22 5.45 -15.61
N ASN A 267 -8.22 5.42 -16.50
CA ASN A 267 -6.99 6.18 -16.36
C ASN A 267 -7.18 7.70 -16.44
N THR A 268 -8.31 8.19 -16.94
CA THR A 268 -8.57 9.64 -17.10
C THR A 268 -9.14 10.27 -15.84
N GLN A 269 -9.66 9.48 -14.90
CA GLN A 269 -10.14 9.97 -13.61
C GLN A 269 -8.97 10.31 -12.69
N LYS A 270 -9.06 11.40 -11.93
CA LYS A 270 -8.12 11.69 -10.85
C LYS A 270 -8.57 10.97 -9.59
N MET A 271 -7.66 10.21 -8.98
CA MET A 271 -7.97 9.43 -7.76
C MET A 271 -8.56 10.31 -6.65
N ARG A 272 -7.93 11.45 -6.35
CA ARG A 272 -8.36 12.37 -5.28
C ARG A 272 -9.63 13.15 -5.59
N ASP A 273 -10.07 13.24 -6.85
CA ASP A 273 -11.39 13.80 -7.18
C ASP A 273 -12.51 12.80 -6.85
N VAL A 274 -12.24 11.50 -6.99
CA VAL A 274 -13.20 10.41 -6.74
C VAL A 274 -13.16 9.96 -5.28
N LEU A 275 -11.98 9.97 -4.67
CA LEU A 275 -11.68 9.46 -3.33
C LEU A 275 -10.86 10.51 -2.54
N PRO A 276 -11.44 11.67 -2.17
CA PRO A 276 -10.70 12.79 -1.59
C PRO A 276 -10.00 12.42 -0.29
N GLU A 277 -10.75 11.87 0.67
CA GLU A 277 -10.26 11.55 2.02
C GLU A 277 -9.85 10.08 2.18
N THR A 278 -9.79 9.31 1.08
CA THR A 278 -9.48 7.88 1.22
C THR A 278 -8.03 7.70 1.55
N GLU A 279 -7.83 6.94 2.60
CA GLU A 279 -6.52 6.62 3.10
C GLU A 279 -5.91 5.41 2.40
N LEU A 280 -4.63 5.52 2.04
CA LEU A 280 -3.91 4.49 1.32
C LEU A 280 -3.12 3.56 2.25
N MET A 281 -2.83 2.36 1.76
CA MET A 281 -2.06 1.32 2.45
C MET A 281 -0.76 1.83 3.09
N PRO A 282 0.14 2.55 2.41
CA PRO A 282 1.37 3.05 3.04
C PRO A 282 1.07 3.98 4.21
N LYS A 283 0.10 4.90 4.10
CA LYS A 283 -0.30 5.74 5.23
C LYS A 283 -0.86 4.91 6.38
N TYR A 284 -1.62 3.85 6.06
CA TYR A 284 -2.14 2.90 7.04
C TYR A 284 -1.03 2.20 7.82
N PHE A 285 -0.01 1.70 7.14
CA PHE A 285 1.16 1.12 7.80
C PHE A 285 1.92 2.17 8.63
N SER A 286 2.20 3.35 8.06
CA SER A 286 2.87 4.47 8.72
C SER A 286 2.25 4.79 10.09
N ARG A 287 0.93 5.02 10.11
CA ARG A 287 0.21 5.36 11.34
C ARG A 287 0.23 4.24 12.39
N HIS A 288 0.46 3.00 11.97
CA HIS A 288 0.52 1.84 12.85
C HIS A 288 1.95 1.47 13.29
N GLY A 289 2.90 2.41 13.15
CA GLY A 289 4.25 2.29 13.69
C GLY A 289 5.25 1.67 12.71
N TYR A 290 4.94 1.67 11.43
CA TYR A 290 5.89 1.35 10.38
C TYR A 290 6.54 2.63 9.83
N TRP A 291 7.73 2.53 9.28
CA TRP A 291 8.21 3.50 8.30
C TRP A 291 7.71 3.07 6.91
N SER A 292 7.04 3.97 6.18
CA SER A 292 6.47 3.68 4.87
C SER A 292 7.21 4.42 3.75
N GLY A 293 8.05 3.67 3.04
CA GLY A 293 8.85 4.14 1.91
C GLY A 293 8.31 3.64 0.57
N GLY A 294 8.50 4.40 -0.51
CA GLY A 294 8.11 3.97 -1.85
C GLY A 294 9.03 4.48 -2.96
N ALA A 295 9.09 3.79 -4.09
CA ALA A 295 9.79 4.29 -5.26
C ALA A 295 9.17 3.86 -6.59
N GLY A 296 9.28 4.69 -7.61
CA GLY A 296 8.79 4.39 -8.96
C GLY A 296 7.26 4.44 -9.06
N LYS A 297 6.67 3.66 -9.97
CA LYS A 297 5.21 3.69 -10.23
C LYS A 297 4.43 2.78 -9.27
N ILE A 298 3.89 3.34 -8.19
CA ILE A 298 2.94 2.65 -7.31
C ILE A 298 1.49 3.01 -7.68
N LEU A 299 1.16 4.31 -7.67
CA LEU A 299 -0.08 4.84 -8.25
C LEU A 299 0.13 5.25 -9.71
N HIS A 300 -0.96 5.51 -10.43
CA HIS A 300 -0.92 5.87 -11.85
C HIS A 300 -0.51 7.35 -12.04
N TYR A 301 0.73 7.58 -12.47
CA TYR A 301 1.31 8.91 -12.78
C TYR A 301 1.28 9.93 -11.65
N ILE A 302 1.03 9.50 -10.40
CA ILE A 302 1.09 10.34 -9.20
C ILE A 302 1.89 9.65 -8.10
N VAL A 303 2.50 10.42 -7.21
CA VAL A 303 3.11 9.90 -5.97
C VAL A 303 2.10 9.84 -4.83
N ASP A 304 1.22 10.84 -4.72
CA ASP A 304 0.35 11.07 -3.55
C ASP A 304 1.18 11.23 -2.26
N GLY A 305 2.00 12.28 -2.21
CA GLY A 305 3.06 12.45 -1.23
C GLY A 305 2.65 12.32 0.24
N ASP A 306 1.44 12.73 0.59
CA ASP A 306 0.93 12.68 1.97
C ASP A 306 0.69 11.25 2.48
N SER A 307 0.65 10.27 1.57
CA SER A 307 0.54 8.86 1.91
C SER A 307 1.86 8.16 2.24
N TRP A 308 3.01 8.84 2.13
CA TRP A 308 4.34 8.22 2.25
C TRP A 308 5.24 8.97 3.22
N ASP A 309 5.99 8.28 4.07
CA ASP A 309 6.99 8.93 4.92
C ASP A 309 8.22 9.35 4.09
N GLU A 310 8.63 8.50 3.14
CA GLU A 310 9.70 8.76 2.18
C GLU A 310 9.31 8.23 0.79
N TYR A 311 9.68 8.94 -0.28
CA TYR A 311 9.46 8.47 -1.65
C TYR A 311 10.60 8.84 -2.58
N PHE A 312 10.87 8.00 -3.58
CA PHE A 312 11.80 8.27 -4.68
C PHE A 312 11.15 8.12 -6.06
N PRO A 313 11.11 9.16 -6.92
CA PRO A 313 11.54 10.55 -6.68
C PRO A 313 10.84 11.21 -5.48
N SER A 314 11.35 12.33 -4.96
CA SER A 314 10.88 12.92 -3.70
C SER A 314 9.34 12.97 -3.57
N ARG A 315 8.79 12.74 -2.38
CA ARG A 315 7.34 12.77 -2.11
C ARG A 315 6.67 14.12 -2.41
N GLN A 316 7.44 15.19 -2.60
CA GLN A 316 6.95 16.49 -3.05
C GLN A 316 6.78 16.58 -4.58
N SER A 317 7.24 15.58 -5.32
CA SER A 317 7.03 15.44 -6.76
C SER A 317 5.63 14.89 -7.03
N GLU A 318 4.94 15.44 -8.04
CA GLU A 318 3.76 14.77 -8.60
C GLU A 318 4.17 13.59 -9.49
N ASN A 319 5.33 13.66 -10.13
CA ASN A 319 5.79 12.65 -11.07
C ASN A 319 6.55 11.51 -10.34
N PRO A 320 6.08 10.25 -10.42
CA PRO A 320 6.72 9.11 -9.78
C PRO A 320 7.93 8.55 -10.55
N PHE A 321 8.27 9.08 -11.72
CA PHE A 321 9.34 8.52 -12.56
C PHE A 321 10.67 9.25 -12.36
N PRO A 322 11.77 8.52 -12.05
CA PRO A 322 13.10 9.11 -12.04
C PRO A 322 13.59 9.39 -13.47
N ARG A 323 14.74 10.07 -13.57
CA ARG A 323 15.42 10.30 -14.85
C ARG A 323 15.55 8.97 -15.61
N THR A 324 14.99 8.95 -16.81
CA THR A 324 15.04 7.79 -17.71
C THR A 324 15.62 8.24 -19.05
N PHE A 325 16.55 7.46 -19.59
CA PHE A 325 17.10 7.71 -20.91
C PHE A 325 16.08 7.34 -21.99
N TYR A 326 15.77 8.29 -22.86
CA TYR A 326 14.94 8.09 -24.03
C TYR A 326 15.72 8.47 -25.30
N PRO A 327 15.47 7.79 -26.44
CA PRO A 327 15.99 8.21 -27.74
C PRO A 327 15.65 9.68 -28.03
N LYS A 328 16.63 10.43 -28.57
CA LYS A 328 16.44 11.85 -28.92
C LYS A 328 15.40 12.06 -30.04
N GLN A 329 15.26 11.08 -30.93
CA GLN A 329 14.30 11.08 -32.02
C GLN A 329 13.33 9.93 -31.80
N ARG A 330 12.03 10.26 -31.77
CA ARG A 330 10.92 9.31 -31.66
C ARG A 330 9.87 9.66 -32.73
N PRO A 331 9.17 8.68 -33.32
CA PRO A 331 9.32 7.25 -33.04
C PRO A 331 10.61 6.64 -33.61
N VAL A 332 11.07 5.54 -33.02
CA VAL A 332 12.25 4.78 -33.46
C VAL A 332 11.87 3.72 -34.48
N ASN A 333 10.85 2.91 -34.18
CA ASN A 333 10.49 1.75 -35.01
C ASN A 333 9.08 1.85 -35.61
N LEU A 334 8.10 2.35 -34.86
CA LEU A 334 6.71 2.38 -35.33
C LEU A 334 6.31 3.80 -35.77
N PRO A 335 6.03 4.04 -37.06
CA PRO A 335 5.60 5.36 -37.54
C PRO A 335 4.40 5.90 -36.75
N ARG A 336 4.44 7.17 -36.38
CA ARG A 336 3.45 7.79 -35.49
C ARG A 336 2.23 8.26 -36.25
N GLU A 337 1.06 7.87 -35.77
CA GLU A 337 -0.24 8.39 -36.19
C GLU A 337 -0.85 9.31 -35.11
N PRO A 338 -1.75 10.25 -35.45
CA PRO A 338 -2.31 11.22 -34.49
C PRO A 338 -3.08 10.61 -33.31
N TRP A 339 -3.64 9.41 -33.49
CA TRP A 339 -4.43 8.70 -32.49
C TRP A 339 -3.58 7.81 -31.56
N MET A 340 -2.30 7.60 -31.89
CA MET A 340 -1.45 6.72 -31.12
C MET A 340 -1.00 7.40 -29.83
N TYR A 341 -1.14 6.67 -28.73
CA TYR A 341 -0.52 7.02 -27.46
C TYR A 341 0.99 7.24 -27.61
N MET A 342 1.49 8.25 -26.91
CA MET A 342 2.83 8.76 -27.17
C MET A 342 3.94 7.80 -26.81
N GLU A 343 3.66 6.84 -25.94
CA GLU A 343 4.61 5.84 -25.50
C GLU A 343 4.59 4.55 -26.33
N THR A 344 3.73 4.42 -27.34
CA THR A 344 3.76 3.25 -28.22
C THR A 344 4.95 3.31 -29.17
N ASP A 345 6.03 2.65 -28.77
CA ASP A 345 7.30 2.49 -29.51
C ASP A 345 8.20 1.45 -28.82
N TRP A 346 9.24 0.98 -29.50
CA TRP A 346 10.20 0.00 -28.96
C TRP A 346 11.57 0.15 -29.59
N GLY A 347 12.61 -0.32 -28.91
CA GLY A 347 13.96 -0.36 -29.45
C GLY A 347 15.05 -0.61 -28.42
N ALA A 348 16.14 -1.23 -28.87
CA ALA A 348 17.35 -1.39 -28.09
C ALA A 348 18.07 -0.05 -27.89
N LEU A 349 18.55 0.19 -26.67
CA LEU A 349 19.34 1.37 -26.34
C LEU A 349 20.81 1.00 -26.09
N GLU A 350 21.73 1.72 -26.73
CA GLU A 350 23.18 1.57 -26.53
C GLU A 350 23.61 2.30 -25.24
N VAL A 351 23.15 1.77 -24.10
CA VAL A 351 23.42 2.30 -22.75
C VAL A 351 23.55 1.16 -21.76
N THR A 352 24.25 1.38 -20.65
CA THR A 352 24.19 0.53 -19.47
C THR A 352 22.88 0.73 -18.69
N ASP A 353 22.58 -0.15 -17.73
CA ASP A 353 21.38 0.00 -16.88
C ASP A 353 21.42 1.30 -16.06
N GLU A 354 22.61 1.69 -15.58
CA GLU A 354 22.82 2.92 -14.82
C GLU A 354 22.58 4.17 -15.69
N GLU A 355 23.12 4.17 -16.90
CA GLU A 355 22.87 5.24 -17.88
C GLU A 355 21.41 5.30 -18.31
N PHE A 356 20.74 4.15 -18.44
CA PHE A 356 19.30 4.08 -18.68
C PHE A 356 18.52 4.77 -17.55
N GLY A 357 18.90 4.55 -16.30
CA GLY A 357 18.19 5.11 -15.15
C GLY A 357 16.84 4.41 -14.95
N GLY A 358 15.74 5.17 -14.85
CA GLY A 358 14.39 4.59 -14.73
C GLY A 358 14.29 3.57 -13.60
N ASP A 359 13.82 2.37 -13.92
CA ASP A 359 13.67 1.26 -12.96
C ASP A 359 15.00 0.83 -12.32
N TRP A 360 16.15 1.09 -12.97
CA TRP A 360 17.45 0.86 -12.34
C TRP A 360 17.66 1.79 -11.14
N LEU A 361 17.29 3.07 -11.25
CA LEU A 361 17.36 4.02 -10.14
C LEU A 361 16.35 3.65 -9.04
N VAL A 362 15.17 3.15 -9.41
CA VAL A 362 14.17 2.63 -8.46
C VAL A 362 14.75 1.44 -7.68
N SER A 363 15.28 0.43 -8.38
CA SER A 363 15.87 -0.77 -7.74
C SER A 363 17.06 -0.42 -6.85
N LYS A 364 17.90 0.55 -7.26
CA LYS A 364 19.02 1.06 -6.48
C LYS A 364 18.54 1.70 -5.18
N TRP A 365 17.60 2.64 -5.27
CA TRP A 365 17.09 3.34 -4.08
C TRP A 365 16.44 2.36 -3.11
N VAL A 366 15.59 1.45 -3.60
CA VAL A 366 14.95 0.41 -2.75
C VAL A 366 16.01 -0.48 -2.11
N GLY A 367 17.02 -0.92 -2.87
CA GLY A 367 18.12 -1.72 -2.33
C GLY A 367 18.93 -0.98 -1.26
N GLU A 368 19.15 0.32 -1.40
CA GLU A 368 19.78 1.15 -0.37
C GLU A 368 18.94 1.23 0.92
N GLN A 369 17.61 1.23 0.81
CA GLN A 369 16.74 1.17 2.00
C GLN A 369 16.78 -0.20 2.66
N LEU A 370 16.77 -1.28 1.86
CA LEU A 370 16.85 -2.66 2.36
C LEU A 370 18.18 -2.97 3.06
N ALA A 371 19.28 -2.35 2.62
CA ALA A 371 20.60 -2.49 3.24
C ALA A 371 20.74 -1.73 4.57
N ARG A 372 19.82 -0.80 4.89
CA ARG A 372 19.85 -0.03 6.14
C ARG A 372 19.26 -0.82 7.29
N LYS A 373 19.78 -0.56 8.48
CA LYS A 373 19.14 -0.98 9.72
C LYS A 373 18.01 0.01 10.02
N HIS A 374 16.80 -0.50 10.16
CA HIS A 374 15.64 0.28 10.56
C HIS A 374 15.37 0.13 12.06
N GLU A 375 14.95 1.20 12.72
CA GLU A 375 14.52 1.14 14.13
C GLU A 375 13.07 0.63 14.26
N GLN A 376 12.25 0.94 13.24
CA GLN A 376 10.86 0.53 13.09
C GLN A 376 10.75 -0.54 11.99
N PRO A 377 9.70 -1.39 11.98
CA PRO A 377 9.42 -2.20 10.81
C PRO A 377 9.08 -1.30 9.61
N PHE A 378 9.29 -1.79 8.39
CA PHE A 378 9.03 -1.02 7.17
C PHE A 378 7.94 -1.59 6.28
N PHE A 379 7.21 -0.69 5.62
CA PHE A 379 6.47 -0.98 4.39
C PHE A 379 7.21 -0.30 3.25
N LEU A 380 7.83 -1.08 2.37
CA LEU A 380 8.68 -0.57 1.30
C LEU A 380 8.12 -0.99 -0.06
N ALA A 381 7.59 -0.03 -0.80
CA ALA A 381 7.01 -0.27 -2.11
C ALA A 381 8.02 -0.03 -3.25
N CYS A 382 8.09 -0.97 -4.19
CA CYS A 382 8.97 -0.90 -5.36
C CYS A 382 8.13 -0.99 -6.64
N GLY A 383 7.95 0.14 -7.33
CA GLY A 383 7.15 0.26 -8.55
C GLY A 383 8.00 0.25 -9.81
N ILE A 384 8.18 -0.92 -10.40
CA ILE A 384 8.89 -1.14 -11.67
C ILE A 384 7.94 -0.81 -12.84
N TYR A 385 8.37 0.09 -13.72
CA TYR A 385 7.57 0.58 -14.85
C TYR A 385 7.60 -0.34 -16.06
N ARG A 386 8.68 -1.09 -16.29
CA ARG A 386 8.68 -2.10 -17.35
C ARG A 386 7.91 -3.36 -16.90
N PRO A 387 7.22 -4.06 -17.82
CA PRO A 387 7.23 -3.90 -19.27
C PRO A 387 6.14 -2.98 -19.88
N HIS A 388 5.62 -1.95 -19.19
CA HIS A 388 4.79 -0.93 -19.85
C HIS A 388 5.52 -0.32 -21.06
N GLU A 389 4.79 0.22 -22.04
CA GLU A 389 5.38 0.94 -23.17
C GLU A 389 5.99 2.31 -22.75
N PRO A 390 7.00 2.86 -23.45
CA PRO A 390 7.67 2.31 -24.62
C PRO A 390 8.68 1.25 -24.20
N TRP A 391 8.87 0.24 -25.04
CA TRP A 391 9.80 -0.86 -24.79
C TRP A 391 11.22 -0.47 -25.22
N PHE A 392 11.72 0.57 -24.58
CA PHE A 392 13.12 0.97 -24.63
C PHE A 392 13.82 0.48 -23.38
N VAL A 393 14.77 -0.44 -23.57
CA VAL A 393 15.65 -0.97 -22.53
C VAL A 393 17.06 -1.15 -23.09
N PRO A 394 18.09 -1.27 -22.23
CA PRO A 394 19.46 -1.53 -22.66
C PRO A 394 19.57 -2.69 -23.66
N LYS A 395 20.43 -2.53 -24.68
CA LYS A 395 20.59 -3.48 -25.79
C LYS A 395 20.87 -4.91 -25.33
N LYS A 396 21.61 -5.09 -24.23
CA LYS A 396 21.92 -6.42 -23.69
C LYS A 396 20.68 -7.28 -23.40
N TYR A 397 19.51 -6.67 -23.15
CA TYR A 397 18.25 -7.39 -22.94
C TYR A 397 17.56 -7.77 -24.25
N PHE A 398 17.87 -7.10 -25.36
CA PHE A 398 17.42 -7.50 -26.70
C PHE A 398 18.29 -8.61 -27.29
N ASP A 399 19.57 -8.70 -26.90
CA ASP A 399 20.54 -9.63 -27.49
C ASP A 399 20.15 -11.11 -27.30
N GLY A 400 19.37 -11.44 -26.27
CA GLY A 400 18.82 -12.78 -26.04
C GLY A 400 17.61 -13.14 -26.90
N PHE A 401 17.11 -12.20 -27.71
CA PHE A 401 15.89 -12.36 -28.51
C PHE A 401 16.13 -11.96 -29.97
N PRO A 402 16.85 -12.75 -30.78
CA PRO A 402 17.00 -12.46 -32.21
C PRO A 402 15.64 -12.37 -32.91
N VAL A 403 15.41 -11.31 -33.70
CA VAL A 403 14.06 -10.97 -34.22
C VAL A 403 13.48 -12.06 -35.13
N GLU A 404 14.35 -12.74 -35.87
CA GLU A 404 14.06 -13.87 -36.76
C GLU A 404 13.68 -15.14 -35.99
N GLU A 405 14.07 -15.27 -34.72
CA GLU A 405 13.76 -16.41 -33.85
C GLU A 405 12.55 -16.16 -32.94
N ILE A 406 11.96 -14.96 -32.99
CA ILE A 406 10.77 -14.61 -32.19
C ILE A 406 9.61 -15.55 -32.53
N GLN A 407 9.04 -16.16 -31.50
CA GLN A 407 7.81 -16.93 -31.59
C GLN A 407 6.63 -15.99 -31.43
N MET A 408 5.56 -16.27 -32.17
CA MET A 408 4.31 -15.53 -32.00
C MET A 408 3.59 -16.05 -30.74
N PRO A 409 2.72 -15.24 -30.11
CA PRO A 409 1.96 -15.69 -28.94
C PRO A 409 1.20 -16.99 -29.19
N LEU A 410 1.13 -17.86 -28.17
CA LEU A 410 0.51 -19.19 -28.27
C LEU A 410 -1.02 -19.13 -28.48
N GLY A 411 -1.66 -18.02 -28.08
CA GLY A 411 -3.12 -17.84 -28.09
C GLY A 411 -3.71 -17.20 -29.35
N LEU A 412 -2.93 -17.03 -30.43
CA LEU A 412 -3.42 -16.37 -31.65
C LEU A 412 -4.43 -17.26 -32.41
N ASN A 413 -5.56 -16.66 -32.78
CA ASN A 413 -6.59 -17.25 -33.62
C ASN A 413 -7.19 -16.16 -34.52
N GLU A 414 -7.35 -16.42 -35.83
CA GLU A 414 -7.74 -15.41 -36.83
C GLU A 414 -9.24 -15.04 -36.76
N ASP A 415 -10.10 -15.92 -36.23
CA ASP A 415 -11.56 -15.73 -36.15
C ASP A 415 -12.07 -15.64 -34.69
N ASP A 416 -11.19 -15.22 -33.78
CA ASP A 416 -11.37 -15.33 -32.32
C ASP A 416 -12.47 -14.43 -31.72
N LEU A 417 -13.06 -13.56 -32.55
CA LEU A 417 -14.08 -12.60 -32.17
C LEU A 417 -15.45 -12.87 -32.82
N ASP A 418 -15.55 -13.88 -33.68
CA ASP A 418 -16.78 -14.13 -34.45
C ASP A 418 -17.95 -14.60 -33.58
N ASP A 419 -17.66 -15.25 -32.45
CA ASP A 419 -18.67 -15.83 -31.55
C ASP A 419 -18.98 -14.99 -30.29
N ILE A 420 -18.38 -13.80 -30.18
CA ILE A 420 -18.61 -12.88 -29.07
C ILE A 420 -19.61 -11.76 -29.42
N PRO A 421 -20.27 -11.13 -28.43
CA PRO A 421 -21.25 -10.07 -28.68
C PRO A 421 -20.65 -8.83 -29.38
N PRO A 422 -21.46 -8.03 -30.10
CA PRO A 422 -20.97 -6.85 -30.83
C PRO A 422 -20.19 -5.83 -29.99
N LEU A 423 -20.57 -5.66 -28.72
CA LEU A 423 -19.85 -4.77 -27.81
C LEU A 423 -18.50 -5.37 -27.37
N GLY A 424 -18.42 -6.69 -27.22
CA GLY A 424 -17.17 -7.40 -27.02
C GLY A 424 -16.22 -7.24 -28.20
N GLN A 425 -16.71 -7.41 -29.43
CA GLN A 425 -15.91 -7.18 -30.66
C GLN A 425 -15.37 -5.74 -30.74
N ALA A 426 -16.23 -4.75 -30.42
CA ALA A 426 -15.86 -3.34 -30.47
C ALA A 426 -14.84 -2.93 -29.40
N LEU A 427 -14.86 -3.57 -28.22
CA LEU A 427 -13.88 -3.35 -27.15
C LEU A 427 -12.61 -4.20 -27.33
N GLY A 428 -12.74 -5.34 -28.03
CA GLY A 428 -11.65 -6.28 -28.29
C GLY A 428 -10.75 -5.89 -29.44
N THR A 429 -11.28 -5.37 -30.54
CA THR A 429 -10.42 -4.89 -31.64
C THR A 429 -9.88 -3.49 -31.36
N ASN A 430 -8.64 -3.21 -31.76
CA ASN A 430 -8.15 -1.84 -31.80
C ASN A 430 -7.23 -1.56 -33.00
N ARG A 431 -6.97 -0.27 -33.23
CA ARG A 431 -6.23 0.21 -34.40
C ARG A 431 -4.72 -0.10 -34.35
N TYR A 432 -4.19 -0.47 -33.18
CA TYR A 432 -2.75 -0.65 -32.98
C TYR A 432 -2.24 -1.89 -33.69
N LEU A 433 -2.88 -3.06 -33.50
CA LEU A 433 -2.39 -4.31 -34.10
C LEU A 433 -2.30 -4.21 -35.62
N ALA A 434 -3.36 -3.73 -36.28
CA ALA A 434 -3.40 -3.54 -37.72
C ALA A 434 -2.31 -2.58 -38.23
N HIS A 435 -2.05 -1.49 -37.50
CA HIS A 435 -0.98 -0.54 -37.82
C HIS A 435 0.41 -1.19 -37.69
N ILE A 436 0.63 -1.95 -36.62
CA ILE A 436 1.88 -2.66 -36.34
C ILE A 436 2.16 -3.71 -37.44
N GLN A 437 1.14 -4.47 -37.83
CA GLN A 437 1.22 -5.46 -38.92
C GLN A 437 1.52 -4.79 -40.26
N LYS A 438 0.80 -3.71 -40.60
CA LYS A 438 1.02 -2.93 -41.83
C LYS A 438 2.48 -2.46 -41.98
N HIS A 439 3.13 -2.12 -40.86
CA HIS A 439 4.51 -1.67 -40.85
C HIS A 439 5.54 -2.80 -40.63
N GLY A 440 5.11 -4.06 -40.58
CA GLY A 440 6.00 -5.21 -40.39
C GLY A 440 6.69 -5.24 -39.02
N GLN A 441 6.08 -4.62 -38.01
CA GLN A 441 6.70 -4.42 -36.70
C GLN A 441 6.24 -5.41 -35.64
N TRP A 442 5.34 -6.35 -35.95
CA TRP A 442 4.73 -7.22 -34.94
C TRP A 442 5.76 -8.06 -34.17
N ARG A 443 6.65 -8.77 -34.88
CA ARG A 443 7.76 -9.54 -34.27
C ARG A 443 8.73 -8.65 -33.46
N ARG A 444 9.00 -7.44 -33.93
CA ARG A 444 9.86 -6.46 -33.23
C ARG A 444 9.21 -5.90 -31.98
N GLY A 445 7.89 -5.73 -31.98
CA GLY A 445 7.13 -5.38 -30.79
C GLY A 445 7.19 -6.50 -29.75
N ILE A 446 6.94 -7.75 -30.15
CA ILE A 446 7.07 -8.92 -29.26
C ILE A 446 8.49 -9.02 -28.69
N GLN A 447 9.52 -8.85 -29.52
CA GLN A 447 10.92 -8.77 -29.08
C GLN A 447 11.12 -7.68 -28.01
N GLY A 448 10.56 -6.49 -28.22
CA GLY A 448 10.65 -5.38 -27.27
C GLY A 448 9.97 -5.70 -25.93
N TYR A 449 8.82 -6.35 -25.94
CA TYR A 449 8.13 -6.77 -24.72
C TYR A 449 8.93 -7.84 -23.96
N LEU A 450 9.44 -8.87 -24.64
CA LEU A 450 10.32 -9.89 -24.05
C LEU A 450 11.59 -9.28 -23.44
N ALA A 451 12.24 -8.36 -24.16
CA ALA A 451 13.41 -7.64 -23.66
C ALA A 451 13.07 -6.79 -22.41
N SER A 452 11.90 -6.15 -22.40
CA SER A 452 11.44 -5.36 -21.26
C SER A 452 11.09 -6.22 -20.05
N ILE A 453 10.53 -7.41 -20.25
CA ILE A 453 10.33 -8.42 -19.19
C ILE A 453 11.67 -8.84 -18.60
N ALA A 454 12.66 -9.18 -19.45
CA ALA A 454 13.99 -9.59 -18.99
C ALA A 454 14.70 -8.47 -18.19
N PHE A 455 14.53 -7.21 -18.60
CA PHE A 455 15.01 -6.06 -17.83
C PHE A 455 14.29 -5.91 -16.49
N ALA A 456 12.96 -6.00 -16.47
CA ALA A 456 12.16 -5.92 -15.25
C ALA A 456 12.55 -7.03 -14.25
N ASP A 457 12.72 -8.27 -14.72
CA ASP A 457 13.19 -9.39 -13.91
C ASP A 457 14.58 -9.11 -13.31
N ALA A 458 15.51 -8.54 -14.08
CA ALA A 458 16.82 -8.17 -13.55
C ALA A 458 16.72 -7.10 -12.46
N MET A 459 15.79 -6.13 -12.57
CA MET A 459 15.56 -5.12 -11.54
C MET A 459 14.96 -5.73 -10.28
N VAL A 460 14.01 -6.66 -10.43
CA VAL A 460 13.48 -7.48 -9.32
C VAL A 460 14.61 -8.25 -8.64
N GLY A 461 15.50 -8.89 -9.42
CA GLY A 461 16.67 -9.59 -8.91
C GLY A 461 17.54 -8.71 -8.03
N ARG A 462 17.86 -7.48 -8.47
CA ARG A 462 18.65 -6.51 -7.67
C ARG A 462 18.00 -6.19 -6.33
N VAL A 463 16.68 -6.04 -6.31
CA VAL A 463 15.92 -5.75 -5.08
C VAL A 463 15.93 -6.97 -4.14
N LEU A 464 15.69 -8.17 -4.68
CA LEU A 464 15.72 -9.40 -3.90
C LEU A 464 17.10 -9.68 -3.31
N ASP A 465 18.16 -9.50 -4.11
CA ASP A 465 19.54 -9.67 -3.66
C ASP A 465 19.89 -8.69 -2.53
N ALA A 466 19.42 -7.44 -2.62
CA ALA A 466 19.61 -6.45 -1.57
C ALA A 466 18.85 -6.80 -0.28
N LEU A 467 17.64 -7.35 -0.38
CA LEU A 467 16.90 -7.86 0.78
C LEU A 467 17.64 -9.02 1.44
N GLU A 468 18.09 -10.00 0.65
CA GLU A 468 18.76 -11.21 1.13
C GLU A 468 20.12 -10.94 1.78
N GLN A 469 20.83 -9.90 1.32
CA GLN A 469 22.07 -9.43 1.92
C GLN A 469 21.84 -8.45 3.08
N GLY A 470 20.62 -7.94 3.23
CA GLY A 470 20.23 -6.96 4.23
C GLY A 470 19.93 -7.56 5.60
N PRO A 471 19.85 -6.73 6.65
CA PRO A 471 19.64 -7.20 8.02
C PRO A 471 18.22 -7.72 8.32
N ASN A 472 17.28 -7.56 7.37
CA ASN A 472 15.85 -7.84 7.55
C ASN A 472 15.37 -8.99 6.63
N ALA A 473 16.29 -9.82 6.10
CA ALA A 473 15.94 -10.88 5.15
C ALA A 473 14.91 -11.87 5.72
N ASP A 474 15.09 -12.26 6.99
CA ASP A 474 14.35 -13.33 7.65
C ASP A 474 13.00 -12.88 8.23
N ASP A 475 12.73 -11.57 8.32
CA ASP A 475 11.51 -11.00 8.90
C ASP A 475 10.69 -10.17 7.90
N THR A 476 11.01 -10.27 6.60
CA THR A 476 10.32 -9.53 5.53
C THR A 476 9.35 -10.40 4.73
N ILE A 477 8.08 -10.02 4.75
CA ILE A 477 7.07 -10.46 3.78
C ILE A 477 7.40 -9.85 2.42
N VAL A 478 7.43 -10.65 1.37
CA VAL A 478 7.64 -10.15 0.00
C VAL A 478 6.41 -10.44 -0.84
N VAL A 479 5.86 -9.41 -1.47
CA VAL A 479 4.77 -9.52 -2.44
C VAL A 479 5.28 -9.03 -3.78
N LEU A 480 5.09 -9.83 -4.84
CA LEU A 480 5.22 -9.38 -6.22
C LEU A 480 3.85 -9.49 -6.89
N TRP A 481 3.42 -8.41 -7.53
CA TRP A 481 2.17 -8.36 -8.29
C TRP A 481 2.32 -7.51 -9.55
N SER A 482 1.46 -7.75 -10.54
CA SER A 482 1.28 -6.85 -11.68
C SER A 482 -0.09 -6.21 -11.67
N ASP A 483 -0.21 -4.94 -12.05
CA ASP A 483 -1.49 -4.22 -12.01
C ASP A 483 -2.48 -4.71 -13.06
N HIS A 484 -2.01 -5.22 -14.20
CA HIS A 484 -2.78 -5.97 -15.20
C HIS A 484 -1.79 -6.52 -16.26
N GLY A 485 -2.26 -7.43 -17.11
CA GLY A 485 -1.52 -7.93 -18.27
C GLY A 485 -1.62 -7.06 -19.52
N TRP A 486 -1.25 -7.65 -20.66
CA TRP A 486 -1.06 -6.98 -21.94
C TRP A 486 -1.22 -7.96 -23.10
N HIS A 487 -1.93 -7.55 -24.14
CA HIS A 487 -2.12 -8.25 -25.41
C HIS A 487 -1.03 -7.91 -26.41
N LEU A 488 -0.55 -8.92 -27.12
CA LEU A 488 0.43 -8.82 -28.18
C LEU A 488 -0.12 -9.38 -29.51
N GLY A 489 -1.44 -9.37 -29.68
CA GLY A 489 -2.16 -9.77 -30.88
C GLY A 489 -3.32 -10.72 -30.63
N GLU A 490 -3.40 -11.34 -29.45
CA GLU A 490 -4.55 -12.12 -29.01
C GLU A 490 -5.83 -11.27 -29.12
N LYS A 491 -6.96 -11.90 -29.48
CA LYS A 491 -8.25 -11.20 -29.65
C LYS A 491 -8.19 -9.99 -30.59
N GLU A 492 -7.32 -10.05 -31.61
CA GLU A 492 -7.01 -8.92 -32.52
C GLU A 492 -6.64 -7.61 -31.80
N HIS A 493 -6.10 -7.73 -30.59
CA HIS A 493 -5.82 -6.61 -29.70
C HIS A 493 -4.31 -6.40 -29.53
N TRP A 494 -3.94 -5.16 -29.25
CA TRP A 494 -2.62 -4.79 -28.77
C TRP A 494 -2.83 -3.81 -27.63
N GLN A 495 -2.15 -3.94 -26.48
CA GLN A 495 -2.44 -3.19 -25.23
C GLN A 495 -3.38 -3.91 -24.25
N LYS A 496 -4.26 -3.19 -23.56
CA LYS A 496 -4.98 -3.60 -22.34
C LYS A 496 -6.46 -3.21 -22.41
N PHE A 497 -7.15 -3.01 -21.28
CA PHE A 497 -8.55 -2.56 -21.23
C PHE A 497 -9.62 -3.60 -21.57
N THR A 498 -9.28 -4.88 -21.57
CA THR A 498 -10.20 -5.95 -21.94
C THR A 498 -10.46 -6.94 -20.81
N GLY A 499 -11.59 -7.62 -20.91
CA GLY A 499 -12.06 -8.58 -19.93
C GLY A 499 -11.54 -10.00 -20.13
N TRP A 500 -10.52 -10.26 -20.95
CA TRP A 500 -9.93 -11.60 -21.14
C TRP A 500 -8.72 -11.84 -20.21
N ARG A 501 -8.40 -13.10 -19.93
CA ARG A 501 -7.33 -13.51 -18.99
C ARG A 501 -5.97 -12.96 -19.39
N VAL A 502 -5.66 -12.88 -20.66
CA VAL A 502 -4.37 -12.31 -21.14
C VAL A 502 -4.13 -10.87 -20.65
N CYS A 503 -5.20 -10.11 -20.37
CA CYS A 503 -5.12 -8.79 -19.72
C CYS A 503 -5.46 -8.84 -18.22
N ALA A 504 -6.38 -9.68 -17.77
CA ALA A 504 -6.87 -9.62 -16.41
C ALA A 504 -6.10 -10.51 -15.42
N ARG A 505 -5.61 -11.67 -15.86
CA ARG A 505 -4.86 -12.62 -15.03
C ARG A 505 -3.43 -12.12 -14.90
N VAL A 506 -2.95 -12.01 -13.67
CA VAL A 506 -1.67 -11.35 -13.37
C VAL A 506 -0.76 -12.25 -12.53
N PRO A 507 0.57 -12.07 -12.64
CA PRO A 507 1.49 -12.60 -11.65
C PRO A 507 1.13 -12.11 -10.24
N LEU A 508 1.02 -13.04 -9.29
CA LEU A 508 0.97 -12.76 -7.87
C LEU A 508 1.78 -13.82 -7.11
N ILE A 509 2.83 -13.38 -6.43
CA ILE A 509 3.69 -14.22 -5.60
C ILE A 509 3.77 -13.60 -4.21
N VAL A 510 3.60 -14.42 -3.18
CA VAL A 510 3.69 -13.97 -1.79
C VAL A 510 4.62 -14.91 -1.02
N ARG A 511 5.67 -14.35 -0.43
CA ARG A 511 6.56 -15.02 0.52
C ARG A 511 6.27 -14.49 1.91
N VAL A 512 5.90 -15.38 2.82
CA VAL A 512 5.67 -15.04 4.24
C VAL A 512 6.67 -15.83 5.08
N PRO A 513 7.62 -15.18 5.76
CA PRO A 513 8.54 -15.88 6.66
C PRO A 513 7.81 -16.40 7.91
N PRO A 514 8.39 -17.36 8.65
CA PRO A 514 7.89 -17.75 9.95
C PRO A 514 7.98 -16.60 10.96
N GLY A 515 7.17 -16.66 12.02
CA GLY A 515 7.14 -15.63 13.08
C GLY A 515 6.25 -14.42 12.78
N VAL A 516 5.61 -14.39 11.61
CA VAL A 516 4.63 -13.36 11.21
C VAL A 516 3.35 -13.49 12.06
N PRO A 517 2.83 -12.43 12.69
CA PRO A 517 1.67 -12.50 13.59
C PRO A 517 0.41 -13.14 12.98
N GLY A 518 0.05 -12.76 11.76
CA GLY A 518 -1.13 -13.31 11.07
C GLY A 518 -0.92 -14.69 10.45
N LEU A 519 0.33 -15.22 10.47
CA LEU A 519 0.65 -16.55 9.97
C LEU A 519 1.96 -17.04 10.61
N ALA A 520 1.88 -17.54 11.85
CA ALA A 520 3.06 -17.82 12.67
C ALA A 520 4.03 -18.84 12.05
N GLU A 521 3.53 -19.82 11.31
CA GLU A 521 4.35 -20.83 10.63
C GLU A 521 4.95 -20.32 9.30
N GLY A 522 4.57 -19.12 8.85
CA GLY A 522 4.86 -18.61 7.52
C GLY A 522 4.07 -19.33 6.43
N ALA A 523 4.32 -18.95 5.18
CA ALA A 523 3.76 -19.61 4.01
C ALA A 523 4.73 -20.70 3.52
N LYS A 524 4.19 -21.86 3.14
CA LYS A 524 5.03 -22.95 2.63
C LYS A 524 5.63 -22.56 1.28
N ALA A 525 6.96 -22.56 1.20
CA ALA A 525 7.70 -22.28 -0.04
C ALA A 525 7.42 -23.29 -1.16
N ALA A 526 7.64 -22.87 -2.40
CA ALA A 526 7.42 -23.64 -3.62
C ALA A 526 6.01 -24.23 -3.76
N THR A 527 5.00 -23.52 -3.25
CA THR A 527 3.59 -23.93 -3.37
C THR A 527 2.84 -23.12 -4.42
N ARG A 528 1.75 -23.70 -4.93
CA ARG A 528 0.89 -23.09 -5.93
C ARG A 528 -0.55 -23.11 -5.43
N CYS A 529 -1.22 -21.98 -5.52
CA CYS A 529 -2.64 -21.85 -5.24
C CYS A 529 -3.40 -21.53 -6.54
N ASN A 530 -4.47 -22.27 -6.82
CA ASN A 530 -5.31 -22.07 -8.01
C ASN A 530 -6.68 -21.43 -7.68
N ARG A 531 -6.90 -21.04 -6.42
CA ARG A 531 -8.13 -20.33 -6.03
C ARG A 531 -8.21 -18.96 -6.73
N PRO A 532 -9.39 -18.53 -7.16
CA PRO A 532 -9.58 -17.24 -7.85
C PRO A 532 -9.45 -16.08 -6.87
N VAL A 533 -8.29 -15.43 -6.86
CA VAL A 533 -8.00 -14.31 -5.95
C VAL A 533 -8.00 -12.98 -6.70
N SER A 534 -8.25 -11.88 -6.00
CA SER A 534 -8.22 -10.53 -6.56
C SER A 534 -7.09 -9.73 -5.93
N LEU A 535 -6.46 -8.81 -6.67
CA LEU A 535 -5.46 -7.93 -6.08
C LEU A 535 -6.03 -6.99 -5.00
N VAL A 536 -7.35 -6.76 -4.96
CA VAL A 536 -7.99 -5.99 -3.87
C VAL A 536 -7.83 -6.67 -2.51
N ASP A 537 -7.58 -7.99 -2.49
CA ASP A 537 -7.33 -8.81 -1.30
C ASP A 537 -6.03 -8.43 -0.58
N LEU A 538 -5.08 -7.78 -1.27
CA LEU A 538 -3.74 -7.51 -0.74
C LEU A 538 -3.73 -6.56 0.46
N PHE A 539 -4.61 -5.56 0.50
CA PHE A 539 -4.68 -4.65 1.65
C PHE A 539 -5.03 -5.41 2.93
N ARG A 540 -6.17 -6.13 2.91
CA ARG A 540 -6.64 -6.93 4.05
C ARG A 540 -5.58 -7.95 4.47
N THR A 541 -5.03 -8.67 3.50
CA THR A 541 -4.00 -9.69 3.71
C THR A 541 -2.79 -9.13 4.43
N LEU A 542 -2.23 -8.02 3.95
CA LEU A 542 -1.01 -7.45 4.53
C LEU A 542 -1.25 -6.89 5.93
N THR A 543 -2.39 -6.24 6.17
CA THR A 543 -2.75 -5.79 7.52
C THR A 543 -2.91 -6.95 8.49
N GLU A 544 -3.54 -8.06 8.07
CA GLU A 544 -3.71 -9.25 8.92
C GLU A 544 -2.37 -9.94 9.21
N LEU A 545 -1.54 -10.16 8.18
CA LEU A 545 -0.21 -10.75 8.34
C LEU A 545 0.65 -9.92 9.30
N ALA A 546 0.65 -8.59 9.16
CA ALA A 546 1.36 -7.68 10.04
C ALA A 546 0.78 -7.57 11.47
N GLY A 547 -0.39 -8.18 11.73
CA GLY A 547 -1.09 -8.06 13.01
C GLY A 547 -1.57 -6.65 13.29
N LEU A 548 -1.95 -5.91 12.23
CA LEU A 548 -2.57 -4.59 12.32
C LEU A 548 -4.10 -4.74 12.45
N PRO A 549 -4.78 -3.74 13.04
CA PRO A 549 -6.24 -3.70 13.02
C PRO A 549 -6.77 -3.80 11.58
N PRO A 550 -7.93 -4.44 11.36
CA PRO A 550 -8.54 -4.45 10.05
C PRO A 550 -9.10 -3.07 9.72
N LYS A 551 -8.79 -2.54 8.53
CA LYS A 551 -9.51 -1.38 7.98
C LYS A 551 -10.96 -1.76 7.70
N GLU A 552 -11.91 -0.98 8.20
CA GLU A 552 -13.34 -1.19 7.92
C GLU A 552 -13.70 -0.77 6.49
N LYS A 553 -14.82 -1.31 5.96
CA LYS A 553 -15.41 -0.93 4.67
C LYS A 553 -14.44 -1.05 3.48
N ILE A 554 -13.72 -2.16 3.40
CA ILE A 554 -12.94 -2.57 2.23
C ILE A 554 -13.52 -3.84 1.62
N ASP A 555 -13.22 -4.08 0.34
CA ASP A 555 -13.79 -5.17 -0.45
C ASP A 555 -12.93 -6.43 -0.46
N GLY A 556 -11.65 -6.28 -0.14
CA GLY A 556 -10.68 -7.38 -0.15
C GLY A 556 -10.88 -8.38 0.97
N HIS A 557 -10.68 -9.65 0.63
CA HIS A 557 -10.62 -10.77 1.57
C HIS A 557 -9.16 -11.05 1.96
N SER A 558 -8.93 -11.69 3.10
CA SER A 558 -7.58 -12.07 3.49
C SER A 558 -7.16 -13.36 2.79
N LEU A 559 -5.97 -13.36 2.19
CA LEU A 559 -5.34 -14.54 1.60
C LEU A 559 -4.65 -15.42 2.66
N ALA A 560 -4.63 -15.04 3.94
CA ALA A 560 -3.96 -15.80 5.00
C ALA A 560 -4.38 -17.28 5.08
N PRO A 561 -5.68 -17.65 4.93
CA PRO A 561 -6.08 -19.06 4.87
C PRO A 561 -5.44 -19.82 3.70
N LEU A 562 -5.32 -19.18 2.53
CA LEU A 562 -4.70 -19.77 1.34
C LEU A 562 -3.17 -19.86 1.47
N LEU A 563 -2.55 -18.88 2.11
CA LEU A 563 -1.11 -18.88 2.40
C LEU A 563 -0.72 -19.97 3.40
N SER A 564 -1.63 -20.30 4.32
CA SER A 564 -1.50 -21.43 5.24
C SER A 564 -1.72 -22.78 4.54
N ASP A 565 -2.81 -22.90 3.78
CA ASP A 565 -3.14 -24.09 3.00
C ASP A 565 -3.65 -23.68 1.61
N PRO A 566 -2.89 -23.95 0.52
CA PRO A 566 -3.30 -23.57 -0.84
C PRO A 566 -4.55 -24.30 -1.33
N GLN A 567 -5.03 -25.32 -0.60
CA GLN A 567 -6.27 -26.05 -0.88
C GLN A 567 -7.44 -25.62 0.01
N ALA A 568 -7.26 -24.63 0.90
CA ALA A 568 -8.32 -24.16 1.77
C ALA A 568 -9.56 -23.72 0.96
N ALA A 569 -10.73 -23.82 1.62
CA ALA A 569 -11.99 -23.38 1.03
C ALA A 569 -11.93 -21.89 0.73
N TRP A 570 -12.36 -21.52 -0.47
CA TRP A 570 -12.36 -20.13 -0.94
C TRP A 570 -13.69 -19.83 -1.63
N PRO A 571 -14.70 -19.36 -0.90
CA PRO A 571 -16.05 -19.12 -1.42
C PRO A 571 -16.17 -17.78 -2.16
N HIS A 572 -15.07 -17.28 -2.72
CA HIS A 572 -15.00 -15.98 -3.37
C HIS A 572 -14.67 -16.14 -4.86
N ALA A 573 -15.24 -15.26 -5.67
CA ALA A 573 -14.85 -15.08 -7.07
C ALA A 573 -14.02 -13.80 -7.20
N SER A 574 -13.22 -13.72 -8.26
CA SER A 574 -12.47 -12.51 -8.57
C SER A 574 -13.18 -11.68 -9.63
N LEU A 575 -13.25 -10.37 -9.42
CA LEU A 575 -13.95 -9.43 -10.29
C LEU A 575 -12.97 -8.41 -10.87
N THR A 576 -12.91 -8.32 -12.20
CA THR A 576 -12.13 -7.33 -12.94
C THR A 576 -13.08 -6.35 -13.62
N HIS A 577 -12.95 -5.06 -13.34
CA HIS A 577 -13.78 -4.01 -13.95
C HIS A 577 -13.09 -3.43 -15.20
N LEU A 578 -13.89 -2.96 -16.13
CA LEU A 578 -13.40 -2.26 -17.33
C LEU A 578 -13.70 -0.76 -17.23
N ASP A 579 -13.99 -0.11 -18.37
CA ASP A 579 -14.07 1.35 -18.50
C ASP A 579 -15.30 2.00 -17.84
N ARG A 580 -16.28 1.23 -17.37
CA ARG A 580 -17.54 1.74 -16.82
C ARG A 580 -18.32 0.69 -16.01
N PRO A 581 -19.31 1.13 -15.20
CA PRO A 581 -20.28 0.24 -14.57
C PRO A 581 -20.96 -0.67 -15.59
N GLY A 582 -21.12 -1.94 -15.23
CA GLY A 582 -21.73 -2.95 -16.10
C GLY A 582 -20.77 -3.57 -17.13
N ASN A 583 -19.53 -3.10 -17.26
CA ASN A 583 -18.48 -3.79 -18.01
C ASN A 583 -17.50 -4.45 -17.03
N TYR A 584 -17.53 -5.78 -16.91
CA TYR A 584 -16.70 -6.51 -15.96
C TYR A 584 -16.51 -7.98 -16.38
N ALA A 585 -15.51 -8.62 -15.78
CA ALA A 585 -15.26 -10.05 -15.88
C ALA A 585 -15.24 -10.68 -14.48
N ILE A 586 -15.87 -11.85 -14.34
CA ILE A 586 -15.88 -12.68 -13.13
C ILE A 586 -15.06 -13.94 -13.39
N SER A 587 -14.19 -14.27 -12.46
CA SER A 587 -13.38 -15.49 -12.51
C SER A 587 -13.62 -16.34 -11.29
N THR A 588 -13.93 -17.62 -11.54
CA THR A 588 -13.92 -18.68 -10.53
C THR A 588 -12.70 -19.58 -10.77
N GLU A 589 -12.62 -20.71 -10.07
CA GLU A 589 -11.53 -21.65 -10.25
C GLU A 589 -11.41 -22.22 -11.68
N ARG A 590 -12.55 -22.38 -12.37
CA ARG A 590 -12.62 -22.96 -13.73
C ARG A 590 -13.37 -22.10 -14.75
N TRP A 591 -14.29 -21.26 -14.29
CA TRP A 591 -15.18 -20.53 -15.19
C TRP A 591 -14.82 -19.06 -15.22
N ARG A 592 -14.90 -18.49 -16.42
CA ARG A 592 -14.78 -17.07 -16.64
C ARG A 592 -16.00 -16.54 -17.36
N TYR A 593 -16.52 -15.43 -16.88
CA TYR A 593 -17.71 -14.77 -17.38
C TYR A 593 -17.40 -13.31 -17.66
N ILE A 594 -17.82 -12.78 -18.80
CA ILE A 594 -17.67 -11.36 -19.14
C ILE A 594 -19.05 -10.80 -19.43
N HIS A 595 -19.36 -9.66 -18.85
CA HIS A 595 -20.62 -8.95 -19.03
C HIS A 595 -20.36 -7.55 -19.57
N TYR A 596 -21.23 -7.13 -20.50
CA TYR A 596 -21.18 -5.81 -21.09
C TYR A 596 -22.41 -4.96 -20.76
N PHE A 597 -22.22 -3.66 -20.53
CA PHE A 597 -23.23 -2.74 -20.00
C PHE A 597 -24.50 -2.56 -20.87
N ARG A 598 -24.44 -2.93 -22.16
CA ARG A 598 -25.60 -2.92 -23.07
C ARG A 598 -26.19 -4.30 -23.34
N GLY A 599 -25.85 -5.26 -22.47
CA GLY A 599 -26.08 -6.68 -22.72
C GLY A 599 -25.00 -7.28 -23.63
N GLY A 600 -25.00 -8.60 -23.69
CA GLY A 600 -23.91 -9.38 -24.28
C GLY A 600 -23.09 -10.01 -23.16
N GLU A 601 -22.85 -11.31 -23.32
CA GLU A 601 -22.17 -12.11 -22.32
C GLU A 601 -21.23 -13.09 -23.01
N GLU A 602 -20.12 -13.35 -22.34
CA GLU A 602 -19.17 -14.39 -22.72
C GLU A 602 -19.00 -15.35 -21.55
N LEU A 603 -18.86 -16.64 -21.85
CA LEU A 603 -18.62 -17.68 -20.85
C LEU A 603 -17.56 -18.65 -21.36
N TYR A 604 -16.51 -18.86 -20.57
CA TYR A 604 -15.39 -19.73 -20.92
C TYR A 604 -15.13 -20.77 -19.84
N ASP A 605 -14.81 -21.98 -20.28
CA ASP A 605 -14.26 -23.04 -19.44
C ASP A 605 -12.73 -23.02 -19.57
N ILE A 606 -12.06 -22.36 -18.63
CA ILE A 606 -10.64 -22.01 -18.76
C ILE A 606 -9.69 -23.20 -18.58
N GLU A 607 -10.22 -24.36 -18.15
CA GLU A 607 -9.48 -25.62 -18.07
C GLU A 607 -9.36 -26.27 -19.44
N SER A 608 -10.45 -26.31 -20.21
CA SER A 608 -10.46 -26.87 -21.57
C SER A 608 -10.10 -25.85 -22.66
N ASP A 609 -10.30 -24.56 -22.38
CA ASP A 609 -10.10 -23.44 -23.29
C ASP A 609 -9.29 -22.33 -22.58
N PRO A 610 -7.98 -22.56 -22.34
CA PRO A 610 -7.15 -21.64 -21.58
C PRO A 610 -6.96 -20.27 -22.25
N HIS A 611 -7.21 -20.18 -23.56
CA HIS A 611 -7.07 -18.98 -24.39
C HIS A 611 -8.41 -18.27 -24.67
N GLU A 612 -9.52 -18.78 -24.12
CA GLU A 612 -10.86 -18.18 -24.25
C GLU A 612 -11.34 -18.07 -25.71
N TRP A 613 -11.06 -19.06 -26.55
CA TRP A 613 -11.42 -19.06 -27.96
C TRP A 613 -12.89 -19.34 -28.27
N THR A 614 -13.62 -20.01 -27.36
CA THR A 614 -14.98 -20.46 -27.65
C THR A 614 -15.96 -19.93 -26.61
N ASN A 615 -16.77 -18.95 -26.99
CA ASN A 615 -17.85 -18.44 -26.16
C ASN A 615 -18.97 -19.48 -25.97
N LEU A 616 -19.21 -19.87 -24.72
CA LEU A 616 -20.22 -20.84 -24.32
C LEU A 616 -21.55 -20.20 -23.91
N ALA A 617 -21.65 -18.88 -23.80
CA ALA A 617 -22.82 -18.19 -23.25
C ALA A 617 -24.11 -18.47 -24.06
N GLY A 618 -23.98 -18.60 -25.38
CA GLY A 618 -25.10 -18.91 -26.29
C GLY A 618 -25.47 -20.39 -26.37
N LYS A 619 -24.73 -21.29 -25.74
CA LYS A 619 -24.90 -22.75 -25.90
C LYS A 619 -25.87 -23.30 -24.85
N PRO A 620 -26.99 -23.94 -25.23
CA PRO A 620 -28.00 -24.43 -24.28
C PRO A 620 -27.45 -25.35 -23.18
N ALA A 621 -26.43 -26.16 -23.49
CA ALA A 621 -25.78 -27.06 -22.53
C ALA A 621 -25.11 -26.33 -21.35
N HIS A 622 -24.79 -25.04 -21.51
CA HIS A 622 -24.10 -24.24 -20.48
C HIS A 622 -25.02 -23.21 -19.81
N ALA A 623 -26.33 -23.21 -20.10
CA ALA A 623 -27.28 -22.23 -19.55
C ALA A 623 -27.33 -22.21 -18.01
N ALA A 624 -27.23 -23.38 -17.37
CA ALA A 624 -27.19 -23.48 -15.92
C ALA A 624 -25.93 -22.83 -15.31
N LYS A 625 -24.77 -23.05 -15.95
CA LYS A 625 -23.51 -22.45 -15.51
C LYS A 625 -23.51 -20.93 -15.73
N LEU A 626 -24.03 -20.47 -16.87
CA LEU A 626 -24.20 -19.04 -17.12
C LEU A 626 -25.08 -18.38 -16.03
N ALA A 627 -26.17 -19.03 -15.63
CA ALA A 627 -27.03 -18.54 -14.57
C ALA A 627 -26.30 -18.48 -13.20
N GLU A 628 -25.46 -19.46 -12.88
CA GLU A 628 -24.62 -19.44 -11.68
C GLU A 628 -23.64 -18.27 -11.68
N MET A 629 -22.98 -18.00 -12.82
CA MET A 629 -22.03 -16.88 -12.93
C MET A 629 -22.71 -15.52 -12.79
N ARG A 630 -23.92 -15.34 -13.31
CA ARG A 630 -24.71 -14.10 -13.17
C ARG A 630 -25.05 -13.75 -11.71
N VAL A 631 -25.16 -14.75 -10.83
CA VAL A 631 -25.44 -14.52 -9.40
C VAL A 631 -24.24 -13.91 -8.69
N LEU A 632 -23.04 -14.00 -9.26
CA LEU A 632 -21.81 -13.44 -8.69
C LEU A 632 -21.60 -11.96 -9.06
N THR A 633 -22.50 -11.37 -9.85
CA THR A 633 -22.46 -9.96 -10.22
C THR A 633 -22.68 -9.07 -8.99
N PRO A 634 -21.93 -7.96 -8.83
CA PRO A 634 -22.19 -7.00 -7.75
C PRO A 634 -23.61 -6.44 -7.80
N ASP A 635 -24.26 -6.37 -6.65
CA ASP A 635 -25.62 -5.82 -6.50
C ASP A 635 -25.68 -4.33 -6.83
N GLU A 636 -24.62 -3.59 -6.52
CA GLU A 636 -24.51 -2.14 -6.77
C GLU A 636 -23.17 -1.77 -7.40
N MET A 637 -23.21 -0.81 -8.32
CA MET A 637 -22.02 -0.21 -8.92
C MET A 637 -22.18 1.30 -8.94
N LYS A 638 -21.26 2.02 -8.31
CA LYS A 638 -21.24 3.49 -8.36
C LYS A 638 -21.17 3.95 -9.82
N PRO A 639 -22.00 4.92 -10.23
CA PRO A 639 -21.96 5.44 -11.59
C PRO A 639 -20.63 6.14 -11.87
N LEU A 640 -20.31 6.33 -13.15
CA LEU A 640 -19.23 7.24 -13.53
C LEU A 640 -19.52 8.64 -12.97
N PRO A 641 -18.51 9.37 -12.45
CA PRO A 641 -18.69 10.77 -12.10
C PRO A 641 -19.25 11.54 -13.30
N ALA A 642 -20.16 12.49 -13.05
CA ALA A 642 -20.64 13.39 -14.09
C ALA A 642 -19.42 14.06 -14.73
N SER A 643 -19.31 14.01 -16.07
CA SER A 643 -18.25 14.73 -16.76
C SER A 643 -18.39 16.23 -16.45
N PRO A 644 -17.30 16.91 -16.04
CA PRO A 644 -17.34 18.34 -15.77
C PRO A 644 -17.71 19.17 -17.01
#